data_AF-A0A7X0SHU2-F1
#
_entry.id   AF-A0A7X0SHU2-F1
#
_cell.length_a   1.000
_cell.length_b   1.000
_cell.length_c   1.000
_cell.angle_alpha   90.00
_cell.angle_beta   90.00
_cell.angle_gamma   90.00
#
_symmetry.space_group_name_H-M   'P 1'
#
loop_
_entity.id
_entity.type
_entity.pdbx_description
1 polymer ?
#
loop_
_entity_poly.entity_id
_entity_poly.type
_entity_poly.pdbx_seq_one_letter_code
_entity_poly.pdbx_strand_id
1 'polypeptide(L)'
;MRSLEIKKDIHWVGALDPNLRIFDIIMYTPYGTTYNSYVVKGSEKTAIFETVKVQFFDEYIGRLKDLGVNPNEIDYIVVDHTEPDHAGSVAKLLELSPNAKIVGSPVAINFLKKIANCEFEHISVGDGDSLSLGNKTLQFISAPFLHWPDSMYTYVVEDEVLITCDSFGSHYSSPEVFNNKIESQENYMEALKYYFDCIFGPYKPYILKAINKIKDLKIDIICPGHGPVLIDNPMKIVEIYKEWSTPVVKPAEAKKLVTIPYVSAYGYTEQLAKQIAKGIEASDNIEVKLFNVIEHEMGDIIASIGESEGILCGSPTIVAELLEPIRDVLSKLNPVVHGGKLAGAFGSYGWSGEAIPRMETRFKELNMKLYGPSLKINFKANDNELDAAYNFGLGFGETLLGTRDFIPMKDEISTIKDISGDGDLKLWKCVICGEIFEAEIVPELCPVCGAGSDQFIEIEREATKVSIDKEETYVIIGNGAAGFYAARAIRERNAKGIIKLLSNEKEHSYIRTQLSDLISEESDDKFYIVSSEWYKENEVTEILGVSVENINNKTKKIMLDNKIEISYDKLVIANGSYNFVPPTNVILDGNKTEINSSNYSTIKGIHSIKKLSDVEKIKKELVTAKNVVIVGGGLLGLEAAHEIQKRNINVTVIELADRLLPRQLDTEGSAFFNNIANATPVNLLLGESVKNVLATSNGVTTVNLNSGKTLDADIILYSVGVRSNLDLAKTAGVECNRGVVVNSNMETNIPDIYACGDVAELEGVYYGNWPAAIEMGKVAGANASYDDIKFEKFVSSVIFNAMNTTVFSAGVINFDDELLEKVGYVDNKNNKYSKLFFQDDKLVGGILIGDISSSVKIITGIQKGQSKAKVLSGGIL
;
A
#
# COMPACT_ATOMS: atom_id res chain seq x y z
N MET A 1 49.75 -31.08 2.90
CA MET A 1 49.83 -29.62 3.13
C MET A 1 50.31 -29.41 4.56
N ARG A 2 50.92 -28.27 4.89
CA ARG A 2 51.41 -28.03 6.26
C ARG A 2 50.43 -27.18 7.05
N SER A 3 50.21 -27.56 8.30
CA SER A 3 49.62 -26.69 9.32
C SER A 3 50.62 -25.59 9.71
N LEU A 4 50.13 -24.47 10.23
CA LEU A 4 50.98 -23.36 10.69
C LEU A 4 50.71 -23.09 12.16
N GLU A 5 51.75 -23.18 13.00
CA GLU A 5 51.65 -22.84 14.41
C GLU A 5 51.54 -21.32 14.57
N ILE A 6 50.49 -20.87 15.25
CA ILE A 6 50.22 -19.46 15.56
C ILE A 6 50.78 -19.12 16.93
N LYS A 7 50.44 -19.96 17.91
CA LYS A 7 50.93 -19.96 19.29
C LYS A 7 50.98 -21.41 19.75
N LYS A 8 51.65 -21.69 20.86
CA LYS A 8 51.74 -23.06 21.38
C LYS A 8 50.34 -23.68 21.51
N ASP A 9 50.14 -24.83 20.89
CA ASP A 9 48.89 -25.59 20.88
C ASP A 9 47.72 -24.91 20.12
N ILE A 10 47.98 -23.82 19.38
CA ILE A 10 47.01 -23.09 18.55
C ILE A 10 47.55 -22.98 17.12
N HIS A 11 46.83 -23.55 16.15
CA HIS A 11 47.32 -23.72 14.79
C HIS A 11 46.30 -23.29 13.75
N TRP A 12 46.78 -22.73 12.64
CA TRP A 12 46.00 -22.52 11.43
C TRP A 12 46.01 -23.78 10.57
N VAL A 13 44.83 -24.19 10.12
CA VAL A 13 44.59 -25.39 9.30
C VAL A 13 43.68 -25.12 8.10
N GLY A 14 43.41 -23.85 7.80
CA GLY A 14 42.50 -23.40 6.72
C GLY A 14 42.99 -23.70 5.30
N ALA A 15 42.48 -22.94 4.33
CA ALA A 15 42.82 -23.07 2.90
C ALA A 15 43.15 -21.72 2.25
N LEU A 16 43.98 -21.76 1.19
CA LEU A 16 44.33 -20.59 0.39
C LEU A 16 43.57 -20.61 -0.94
N ASP A 17 43.04 -19.47 -1.36
CA ASP A 17 42.40 -19.29 -2.67
C ASP A 17 42.93 -18.02 -3.36
N PRO A 18 44.22 -18.03 -3.80
CA PRO A 18 44.85 -16.86 -4.41
C PRO A 18 44.26 -16.50 -5.78
N ASN A 19 43.47 -17.41 -6.37
CA ASN A 19 42.90 -17.26 -7.71
C ASN A 19 41.45 -16.79 -7.69
N LEU A 20 40.81 -16.70 -6.52
CA LEU A 20 39.49 -16.11 -6.43
C LEU A 20 39.53 -14.65 -6.91
N ARG A 21 38.63 -14.29 -7.81
CA ARG A 21 38.48 -12.93 -8.31
C ARG A 21 37.15 -12.30 -7.98
N ILE A 22 36.12 -13.11 -7.77
CA ILE A 22 34.79 -12.66 -7.37
C ILE A 22 34.36 -13.51 -6.18
N PHE A 23 34.23 -12.86 -5.03
CA PHE A 23 33.68 -13.45 -3.81
C PHE A 23 32.18 -13.16 -3.73
N ASP A 24 31.39 -14.16 -3.32
CA ASP A 24 29.92 -14.13 -3.25
C ASP A 24 29.26 -13.36 -4.38
N ILE A 25 29.64 -13.74 -5.60
CA ILE A 25 29.12 -13.27 -6.90
C ILE A 25 29.27 -11.76 -7.20
N ILE A 26 29.69 -10.92 -6.24
CA ILE A 26 29.67 -9.45 -6.40
C ILE A 26 30.95 -8.73 -5.96
N MET A 27 31.74 -9.28 -5.05
CA MET A 27 32.91 -8.60 -4.49
C MET A 27 34.17 -8.93 -5.29
N TYR A 28 34.84 -7.90 -5.83
CA TYR A 28 36.08 -8.11 -6.57
C TYR A 28 37.28 -8.32 -5.62
N THR A 29 37.98 -9.45 -5.77
CA THR A 29 39.11 -9.85 -4.90
C THR A 29 40.41 -9.97 -5.71
N PRO A 30 41.08 -8.85 -6.05
CA PRO A 30 42.27 -8.89 -6.90
C PRO A 30 43.44 -9.70 -6.30
N TYR A 31 43.46 -9.84 -4.98
CA TYR A 31 44.51 -10.51 -4.20
C TYR A 31 44.11 -11.92 -3.69
N GLY A 32 42.99 -12.47 -4.18
CA GLY A 32 42.44 -13.74 -3.69
C GLY A 32 41.93 -13.67 -2.25
N THR A 33 41.65 -14.82 -1.64
CA THR A 33 41.22 -14.91 -0.23
C THR A 33 41.82 -16.14 0.46
N THR A 34 41.58 -16.27 1.76
CA THR A 34 41.82 -17.50 2.52
C THR A 34 40.53 -17.90 3.22
N TYR A 35 40.36 -19.19 3.53
CA TYR A 35 39.30 -19.68 4.41
C TYR A 35 39.98 -20.21 5.65
N ASN A 36 40.02 -19.41 6.71
CA ASN A 36 40.80 -19.69 7.90
C ASN A 36 39.99 -20.57 8.85
N SER A 37 40.59 -21.69 9.24
CA SER A 37 40.12 -22.55 10.31
C SER A 37 41.25 -22.77 11.30
N TYR A 38 40.90 -22.90 12.57
CA TYR A 38 41.87 -22.96 13.67
C TYR A 38 41.68 -24.20 14.52
N VAL A 39 42.78 -24.75 15.04
CA VAL A 39 42.75 -25.82 16.04
C VAL A 39 43.32 -25.29 17.35
N VAL A 40 42.57 -25.46 18.44
CA VAL A 40 43.02 -25.20 19.81
C VAL A 40 43.07 -26.54 20.55
N LYS A 41 44.28 -26.98 20.91
CA LYS A 41 44.50 -28.19 21.69
C LYS A 41 44.59 -27.83 23.17
N GLY A 42 43.63 -28.28 23.96
CA GLY A 42 43.73 -28.31 25.41
C GLY A 42 44.36 -29.62 25.90
N SER A 43 44.62 -29.69 27.19
CA SER A 43 45.17 -30.89 27.84
C SER A 43 44.20 -32.06 27.88
N GLU A 44 42.89 -31.79 27.73
CA GLU A 44 41.84 -32.81 27.78
C GLU A 44 41.00 -32.87 26.50
N LYS A 45 40.81 -31.74 25.83
CA LYS A 45 39.89 -31.60 24.69
C LYS A 45 40.50 -30.82 23.53
N THR A 46 40.10 -31.16 22.31
CA THR A 46 40.48 -30.44 21.09
C THR A 46 39.28 -29.73 20.49
N ALA A 47 39.40 -28.43 20.27
CA ALA A 47 38.40 -27.61 19.57
C ALA A 47 38.91 -27.18 18.19
N ILE A 48 38.04 -27.28 17.20
CA ILE A 48 38.23 -26.72 15.86
C ILE A 48 37.30 -25.52 15.70
N PHE A 49 37.80 -24.44 15.13
CA PHE A 49 37.05 -23.24 14.82
C PHE A 49 36.86 -23.10 13.32
N GLU A 50 35.61 -22.96 12.92
CA GLU A 50 35.20 -22.93 11.52
C GLU A 50 35.67 -24.15 10.72
N THR A 51 35.28 -24.18 9.46
CA THR A 51 35.82 -25.10 8.47
C THR A 51 36.29 -24.31 7.24
N VAL A 52 36.11 -24.84 6.04
CA VAL A 52 36.45 -24.18 4.79
C VAL A 52 35.34 -24.41 3.78
N LYS A 53 35.32 -23.65 2.67
CA LYS A 53 34.49 -23.98 1.51
C LYS A 53 34.68 -25.45 1.11
N VAL A 54 33.58 -26.11 0.78
CA VAL A 54 33.51 -27.55 0.46
C VAL A 54 34.59 -28.02 -0.52
N GLN A 55 34.93 -27.19 -1.51
CA GLN A 55 35.94 -27.52 -2.52
C GLN A 55 37.38 -27.64 -1.97
N PHE A 56 37.66 -27.06 -0.80
CA PHE A 56 38.95 -27.14 -0.12
C PHE A 56 38.99 -28.18 1.00
N PHE A 57 37.92 -28.98 1.16
CA PHE A 57 37.81 -29.95 2.26
C PHE A 57 38.99 -30.93 2.34
N ASP A 58 39.44 -31.46 1.20
CA ASP A 58 40.54 -32.43 1.20
C ASP A 58 41.89 -31.79 1.61
N GLU A 59 42.08 -30.52 1.26
CA GLU A 59 43.25 -29.73 1.66
C GLU A 59 43.26 -29.49 3.18
N TYR A 60 42.10 -29.10 3.70
CA TYR A 60 41.82 -28.89 5.11
C TYR A 60 42.05 -30.16 5.94
N ILE A 61 41.49 -31.32 5.54
CA ILE A 61 41.76 -32.62 6.19
C ILE A 61 43.25 -32.98 6.12
N GLY A 62 43.93 -32.66 5.00
CA GLY A 62 45.37 -32.85 4.86
C GLY A 62 46.18 -32.09 5.91
N ARG A 63 45.79 -30.86 6.25
CA ARG A 63 46.44 -30.04 7.31
C ARG A 63 46.14 -30.55 8.71
N LEU A 64 44.90 -30.97 8.99
CA LEU A 64 44.57 -31.60 10.27
C LEU A 64 45.44 -32.84 10.53
N LYS A 65 45.61 -33.69 9.52
CA LYS A 65 46.47 -34.88 9.61
C LYS A 65 47.94 -34.54 9.82
N ASP A 66 48.46 -33.53 9.12
CA ASP A 66 49.83 -33.02 9.32
C ASP A 66 50.06 -32.53 10.76
N LEU A 67 49.05 -31.89 11.35
CA LEU A 67 49.05 -31.45 12.76
C LEU A 67 48.88 -32.61 13.76
N GLY A 68 48.70 -33.85 13.29
CA GLY A 68 48.41 -35.01 14.13
C GLY A 68 47.03 -34.97 14.78
N VAL A 69 46.07 -34.23 14.21
CA VAL A 69 44.66 -34.25 14.64
C VAL A 69 43.94 -35.34 13.87
N ASN A 70 43.47 -36.35 14.59
CA ASN A 70 42.59 -37.38 14.05
C ASN A 70 41.16 -36.82 14.02
N PRO A 71 40.47 -36.73 12.86
CA PRO A 71 39.12 -36.20 12.80
C PRO A 71 38.13 -36.88 13.77
N ASN A 72 38.27 -38.20 13.96
CA ASN A 72 37.39 -38.94 14.87
C ASN A 72 37.61 -38.63 16.37
N GLU A 73 38.65 -37.86 16.71
CA GLU A 73 38.98 -37.45 18.08
C GLU A 73 38.70 -35.96 18.34
N ILE A 74 38.05 -35.27 17.39
CA ILE A 74 37.61 -33.88 17.60
C ILE A 74 36.48 -33.87 18.63
N ASP A 75 36.65 -33.09 19.70
CA ASP A 75 35.62 -32.95 20.73
C ASP A 75 34.61 -31.86 20.39
N TYR A 76 35.09 -30.72 19.88
CA TYR A 76 34.26 -29.55 19.60
C TYR A 76 34.55 -28.99 18.20
N ILE A 77 33.47 -28.66 17.48
CA ILE A 77 33.52 -27.83 16.28
C ILE A 77 32.79 -26.53 16.64
N VAL A 78 33.56 -25.49 16.93
CA VAL A 78 33.06 -24.15 17.23
C VAL A 78 32.79 -23.43 15.93
N VAL A 79 31.58 -22.91 15.79
CA VAL A 79 31.11 -22.18 14.61
C VAL A 79 30.66 -20.81 15.11
N ASP A 80 31.58 -19.86 15.06
CA ASP A 80 31.36 -18.46 15.39
C ASP A 80 30.44 -17.79 14.36
N HIS A 81 30.37 -18.34 13.12
CA HIS A 81 29.49 -17.87 12.06
C HIS A 81 29.21 -18.97 11.01
N THR A 82 27.99 -19.02 10.47
CA THR A 82 27.51 -20.16 9.66
C THR A 82 27.50 -19.95 8.15
N GLU A 83 28.04 -18.85 7.61
CA GLU A 83 28.09 -18.67 6.15
C GLU A 83 28.85 -19.84 5.47
N PRO A 84 28.40 -20.34 4.30
CA PRO A 84 28.90 -21.61 3.75
C PRO A 84 30.39 -21.65 3.39
N ASP A 85 31.07 -20.52 3.38
CA ASP A 85 32.51 -20.44 3.18
C ASP A 85 33.33 -20.75 4.43
N HIS A 86 32.75 -20.53 5.61
CA HIS A 86 33.27 -20.96 6.91
C HIS A 86 32.68 -22.31 7.32
N ALA A 87 31.37 -22.50 7.17
CA ALA A 87 30.66 -23.68 7.67
C ALA A 87 30.35 -24.75 6.61
N GLY A 88 30.68 -24.53 5.34
CA GLY A 88 30.27 -25.41 4.24
C GLY A 88 30.77 -26.84 4.36
N SER A 89 31.91 -27.06 5.02
CA SER A 89 32.47 -28.39 5.22
C SER A 89 32.04 -29.07 6.52
N VAL A 90 31.22 -28.43 7.36
CA VAL A 90 30.82 -29.00 8.67
C VAL A 90 30.14 -30.36 8.50
N ALA A 91 29.21 -30.50 7.54
CA ALA A 91 28.51 -31.77 7.30
C ALA A 91 29.49 -32.92 7.01
N LYS A 92 30.47 -32.68 6.13
CA LYS A 92 31.51 -33.68 5.78
C LYS A 92 32.46 -33.95 6.94
N LEU A 93 32.74 -32.96 7.79
CA LEU A 93 33.57 -33.15 8.98
C LEU A 93 32.85 -33.98 10.04
N LEU A 94 31.54 -33.78 10.23
CA LEU A 94 30.69 -34.56 11.14
C LEU A 94 30.60 -36.04 10.71
N GLU A 95 30.61 -36.34 9.41
CA GLU A 95 30.69 -37.74 8.92
C GLU A 95 31.98 -38.43 9.41
N LEU A 96 33.09 -37.70 9.51
CA LEU A 96 34.37 -38.21 10.01
C LEU A 96 34.48 -38.15 11.54
N SER A 97 33.67 -37.31 12.17
CA SER A 97 33.76 -36.92 13.58
C SER A 97 32.38 -36.99 14.26
N PRO A 98 31.70 -38.16 14.26
CA PRO A 98 30.29 -38.26 14.64
C PRO A 98 30.03 -37.95 16.12
N ASN A 99 31.07 -37.98 16.97
CA ASN A 99 30.99 -37.68 18.39
C ASN A 99 31.34 -36.21 18.72
N ALA A 100 31.75 -35.41 17.73
CA ALA A 100 32.06 -34.01 17.93
C ALA A 100 30.78 -33.23 18.23
N LYS A 101 30.85 -32.28 19.17
CA LYS A 101 29.74 -31.37 19.48
C LYS A 101 29.94 -30.06 18.73
N ILE A 102 28.89 -29.61 18.04
CA ILE A 102 28.86 -28.25 17.49
C ILE A 102 28.70 -27.25 18.64
N VAL A 103 29.52 -26.21 18.69
CA VAL A 103 29.39 -25.12 19.66
C VAL A 103 29.11 -23.83 18.89
N GLY A 104 28.03 -23.14 19.23
CA GLY A 104 27.61 -21.94 18.50
C GLY A 104 26.51 -21.17 19.22
N SER A 105 26.21 -19.96 18.77
CA SER A 105 25.04 -19.23 19.24
C SER A 105 23.75 -20.00 18.96
N PRO A 106 22.64 -19.79 19.70
CA PRO A 106 21.36 -20.43 19.39
C PRO A 106 20.91 -20.22 17.93
N VAL A 107 21.23 -19.05 17.36
CA VAL A 107 20.95 -18.72 15.96
C VAL A 107 21.86 -19.53 15.02
N ALA A 108 23.17 -19.61 15.31
CA ALA A 108 24.13 -20.42 14.55
C ALA A 108 23.71 -21.89 14.51
N ILE A 109 23.33 -22.47 15.65
CA ILE A 109 22.86 -23.87 15.70
C ILE A 109 21.65 -24.08 14.78
N ASN A 110 20.68 -23.16 14.82
CA ASN A 110 19.50 -23.27 13.97
C ASN A 110 19.83 -23.14 12.48
N PHE A 111 20.67 -22.19 12.10
CA PHE A 111 21.12 -22.01 10.71
C PHE A 111 21.90 -23.23 10.22
N LEU A 112 22.85 -23.71 11.02
CA LEU A 112 23.71 -24.82 10.64
C LEU A 112 22.93 -26.14 10.45
N LYS A 113 21.88 -26.40 11.24
CA LYS A 113 20.98 -27.54 11.00
C LYS A 113 20.36 -27.50 9.60
N LYS A 114 20.04 -26.32 9.09
CA LYS A 114 19.49 -26.14 7.74
C LYS A 114 20.56 -26.23 6.65
N ILE A 115 21.74 -25.65 6.89
CA ILE A 115 22.86 -25.66 5.95
C ILE A 115 23.43 -27.07 5.81
N ALA A 116 23.68 -27.77 6.91
CA ALA A 116 24.20 -29.13 6.93
C ALA A 116 23.12 -30.19 6.63
N ASN A 117 21.84 -29.83 6.78
CA ASN A 117 20.69 -30.71 6.59
C ASN A 117 20.77 -32.02 7.39
N CYS A 118 21.31 -31.95 8.61
CA CYS A 118 21.43 -33.06 9.52
C CYS A 118 21.27 -32.60 10.98
N GLU A 119 20.89 -33.54 11.85
CA GLU A 119 20.92 -33.33 13.29
C GLU A 119 22.30 -33.72 13.85
N PHE A 120 22.76 -32.97 14.84
CA PHE A 120 24.04 -33.18 15.51
C PHE A 120 23.95 -32.78 16.98
N GLU A 121 24.80 -33.38 17.81
CA GLU A 121 24.96 -32.92 19.19
C GLU A 121 25.55 -31.51 19.21
N HIS A 122 25.04 -30.66 20.09
CA HIS A 122 25.47 -29.27 20.15
C HIS A 122 25.46 -28.70 21.57
N ILE A 123 26.18 -27.59 21.71
CA ILE A 123 26.21 -26.73 22.89
C ILE A 123 25.89 -25.31 22.40
N SER A 124 24.77 -24.76 22.87
CA SER A 124 24.43 -23.36 22.61
C SER A 124 25.10 -22.46 23.64
N VAL A 125 25.77 -21.41 23.16
CA VAL A 125 26.51 -20.46 24.00
C VAL A 125 26.06 -19.02 23.75
N GLY A 126 26.00 -18.22 24.81
CA GLY A 126 25.67 -16.80 24.81
C GLY A 126 26.83 -15.91 25.23
N ASP A 127 26.53 -14.62 25.39
CA ASP A 127 27.51 -13.62 25.82
C ASP A 127 28.03 -13.92 27.23
N GLY A 128 29.36 -14.09 27.36
CA GLY A 128 30.02 -14.36 28.64
C GLY A 128 30.08 -15.83 29.05
N ASP A 129 29.43 -16.73 28.31
CA ASP A 129 29.56 -18.17 28.54
C ASP A 129 31.00 -18.65 28.31
N SER A 130 31.35 -19.79 28.92
CA SER A 130 32.68 -20.37 28.80
C SER A 130 32.66 -21.88 28.66
N LEU A 131 33.65 -22.44 27.97
CA LEU A 131 33.85 -23.87 27.76
C LEU A 131 35.32 -24.23 28.02
N SER A 132 35.59 -25.16 28.94
CA SER A 132 36.95 -25.61 29.24
C SER A 132 37.42 -26.72 28.29
N LEU A 133 38.70 -26.66 27.91
CA LEU A 133 39.44 -27.70 27.19
C LEU A 133 40.46 -28.43 28.09
N GLY A 134 40.36 -28.25 29.40
CA GLY A 134 41.36 -28.66 30.39
C GLY A 134 42.19 -27.46 30.84
N ASN A 135 43.41 -27.33 30.34
CA ASN A 135 44.31 -26.20 30.64
C ASN A 135 44.05 -24.91 29.84
N LYS A 136 43.00 -24.87 29.00
CA LYS A 136 42.59 -23.71 28.22
C LYS A 136 41.08 -23.49 28.36
N THR A 137 40.63 -22.26 28.28
CA THR A 137 39.23 -21.83 28.43
C THR A 137 38.82 -21.01 27.23
N LEU A 138 37.73 -21.42 26.58
CA LEU A 138 37.06 -20.67 25.54
C LEU A 138 36.00 -19.78 26.19
N GLN A 139 36.05 -18.48 25.95
CA GLN A 139 35.04 -17.51 26.40
C GLN A 139 34.32 -16.93 25.18
N PHE A 140 32.99 -16.98 25.18
CA PHE A 140 32.16 -16.56 24.05
C PHE A 140 31.65 -15.13 24.22
N ILE A 141 31.70 -14.34 23.15
CA ILE A 141 31.34 -12.92 23.14
C ILE A 141 30.36 -12.71 22.00
N SER A 142 29.14 -12.29 22.33
CA SER A 142 28.08 -12.13 21.33
C SER A 142 28.37 -10.93 20.43
N ALA A 143 28.36 -11.14 19.10
CA ALA A 143 28.69 -10.15 18.08
C ALA A 143 27.69 -10.17 16.91
N PRO A 144 26.36 -10.15 17.16
CA PRO A 144 25.36 -10.33 16.11
C PRO A 144 25.40 -9.19 15.11
N PHE A 145 25.05 -9.51 13.87
CA PHE A 145 25.11 -8.63 12.69
C PHE A 145 26.53 -8.22 12.30
N LEU A 146 27.54 -9.03 12.65
CA LEU A 146 28.93 -8.87 12.22
C LEU A 146 29.42 -10.09 11.42
N HIS A 147 28.85 -10.41 10.26
CA HIS A 147 27.83 -9.64 9.52
C HIS A 147 26.43 -10.28 9.51
N TRP A 148 26.29 -11.51 10.00
CA TRP A 148 25.00 -12.18 10.12
C TRP A 148 24.46 -12.18 11.56
N PRO A 149 23.16 -12.47 11.77
CA PRO A 149 22.56 -12.49 13.11
C PRO A 149 23.17 -13.51 14.08
N ASP A 150 23.88 -14.52 13.58
CA ASP A 150 24.45 -15.63 14.35
C ASP A 150 25.86 -15.37 14.88
N SER A 151 26.55 -14.36 14.35
CA SER A 151 27.95 -14.07 14.60
C SER A 151 28.30 -13.90 16.09
N MET A 152 29.42 -14.49 16.50
CA MET A 152 30.05 -14.32 17.81
C MET A 152 31.57 -14.29 17.69
N TYR A 153 32.28 -13.92 18.75
CA TYR A 153 33.72 -14.11 18.88
C TYR A 153 34.00 -15.15 19.95
N THR A 154 35.13 -15.85 19.81
CA THR A 154 35.64 -16.74 20.86
C THR A 154 37.03 -16.30 21.31
N TYR A 155 37.19 -16.06 22.61
CA TYR A 155 38.45 -15.68 23.24
C TYR A 155 39.06 -16.86 24.00
N VAL A 156 40.31 -17.21 23.67
CA VAL A 156 41.09 -18.23 24.38
C VAL A 156 41.85 -17.55 25.51
N VAL A 157 41.35 -17.70 26.73
CA VAL A 157 41.71 -16.85 27.88
C VAL A 157 43.19 -16.91 28.22
N GLU A 158 43.75 -18.11 28.34
CA GLU A 158 45.13 -18.34 28.80
C GLU A 158 46.16 -17.97 27.74
N ASP A 159 45.76 -17.93 26.47
CA ASP A 159 46.61 -17.62 25.34
C ASP A 159 46.42 -16.20 24.81
N GLU A 160 45.43 -15.46 25.31
CA GLU A 160 45.13 -14.09 24.88
C GLU A 160 44.87 -13.99 23.35
N VAL A 161 44.23 -15.02 22.79
CA VAL A 161 43.91 -15.14 21.35
C VAL A 161 42.42 -14.92 21.14
N LEU A 162 42.06 -14.01 20.24
CA LEU A 162 40.67 -13.74 19.87
C LEU A 162 40.37 -14.29 18.47
N ILE A 163 39.37 -15.15 18.35
CA ILE A 163 38.87 -15.70 17.09
C ILE A 163 37.59 -14.95 16.74
N THR A 164 37.55 -14.38 15.53
CA THR A 164 36.55 -13.34 15.20
C THR A 164 35.74 -13.63 13.94
N CYS A 165 36.00 -14.75 13.28
CA CYS A 165 35.50 -15.05 11.94
C CYS A 165 35.66 -13.80 11.03
N ASP A 166 34.63 -13.33 10.35
CA ASP A 166 34.74 -12.23 9.38
C ASP A 166 35.30 -10.92 9.96
N SER A 167 35.03 -10.62 11.24
CA SER A 167 35.47 -9.36 11.82
C SER A 167 37.00 -9.25 11.81
N PHE A 168 37.48 -8.07 11.40
CA PHE A 168 38.91 -7.76 11.24
C PHE A 168 39.64 -8.57 10.14
N GLY A 169 38.89 -9.31 9.31
CA GLY A 169 39.41 -10.05 8.16
C GLY A 169 39.61 -9.18 6.91
N SER A 170 40.07 -9.84 5.84
CA SER A 170 40.20 -9.25 4.50
C SER A 170 40.28 -10.34 3.43
N HIS A 171 39.78 -10.07 2.22
CA HIS A 171 40.10 -10.91 1.05
C HIS A 171 41.51 -10.62 0.53
N TYR A 172 42.50 -11.18 1.21
CA TYR A 172 43.90 -11.08 0.86
C TYR A 172 44.61 -12.41 1.11
N SER A 173 44.96 -13.13 0.04
CA SER A 173 45.68 -14.41 0.16
C SER A 173 47.18 -14.19 0.30
N SER A 174 47.78 -14.67 1.40
CA SER A 174 49.24 -14.73 1.60
C SER A 174 49.66 -16.17 1.92
N PRO A 175 50.74 -16.70 1.32
CA PRO A 175 51.21 -18.07 1.58
C PRO A 175 51.49 -18.36 3.07
N GLU A 176 52.00 -17.37 3.79
CA GLU A 176 52.38 -17.46 5.19
C GLU A 176 51.24 -17.13 6.15
N VAL A 177 50.11 -16.61 5.66
CA VAL A 177 48.89 -16.24 6.39
C VAL A 177 49.09 -15.33 7.61
N PHE A 178 50.25 -14.71 7.82
CA PHE A 178 50.53 -13.83 8.96
C PHE A 178 50.70 -12.38 8.52
N ASN A 179 50.13 -11.44 9.27
CA ASN A 179 50.13 -10.03 8.88
C ASN A 179 51.54 -9.39 8.80
N ASN A 180 52.51 -9.92 9.57
CA ASN A 180 53.92 -9.51 9.50
C ASN A 180 54.71 -10.14 8.33
N LYS A 181 54.09 -11.02 7.53
CA LYS A 181 54.67 -11.65 6.34
C LYS A 181 54.04 -11.16 5.03
N ILE A 182 53.12 -10.21 5.10
CA ILE A 182 52.50 -9.59 3.92
C ILE A 182 53.55 -8.85 3.10
N GLU A 183 53.61 -9.15 1.79
CA GLU A 183 54.56 -8.55 0.85
C GLU A 183 54.27 -7.07 0.55
N SER A 184 52.99 -6.71 0.34
CA SER A 184 52.56 -5.33 0.07
C SER A 184 51.54 -4.87 1.10
N GLN A 185 51.97 -3.99 2.00
CA GLN A 185 51.07 -3.36 2.99
C GLN A 185 50.00 -2.49 2.31
N GLU A 186 50.32 -1.88 1.17
CA GLU A 186 49.37 -1.07 0.40
C GLU A 186 48.22 -1.93 -0.13
N ASN A 187 48.54 -3.05 -0.78
CA ASN A 187 47.54 -3.97 -1.34
C ASN A 187 46.68 -4.60 -0.23
N TYR A 188 47.29 -4.94 0.91
CA TYR A 188 46.55 -5.44 2.06
C TYR A 188 45.58 -4.39 2.61
N MET A 189 46.03 -3.14 2.76
CA MET A 189 45.15 -2.07 3.24
C MET A 189 44.02 -1.75 2.26
N GLU A 190 44.27 -1.83 0.95
CA GLU A 190 43.24 -1.74 -0.09
C GLU A 190 42.20 -2.87 0.07
N ALA A 191 42.65 -4.12 0.18
CA ALA A 191 41.78 -5.27 0.38
C ALA A 191 40.96 -5.19 1.68
N LEU A 192 41.61 -4.77 2.77
CA LEU A 192 41.00 -4.58 4.09
C LEU A 192 39.91 -3.51 4.05
N LYS A 193 40.19 -2.37 3.41
CA LYS A 193 39.24 -1.28 3.28
C LYS A 193 38.04 -1.69 2.42
N TYR A 194 38.30 -2.35 1.29
CA TYR A 194 37.23 -2.84 0.41
C TYR A 194 36.35 -3.89 1.10
N TYR A 195 36.96 -4.84 1.81
CA TYR A 195 36.26 -5.84 2.62
C TYR A 195 35.38 -5.19 3.68
N PHE A 196 35.91 -4.21 4.42
CA PHE A 196 35.14 -3.45 5.40
C PHE A 196 33.97 -2.69 4.76
N ASP A 197 34.19 -1.97 3.66
CA ASP A 197 33.13 -1.15 3.04
C ASP A 197 31.99 -2.01 2.48
N CYS A 198 32.31 -3.17 1.91
CA CYS A 198 31.31 -4.10 1.39
C CYS A 198 30.53 -4.83 2.48
N ILE A 199 31.21 -5.33 3.53
CA ILE A 199 30.60 -6.24 4.51
C ILE A 199 30.16 -5.50 5.77
N PHE A 200 31.04 -4.66 6.34
CA PHE A 200 30.81 -3.99 7.63
C PHE A 200 30.35 -2.54 7.51
N GLY A 201 30.41 -1.94 6.32
CA GLY A 201 29.90 -0.60 6.03
C GLY A 201 28.48 -0.37 6.58
N PRO A 202 27.53 -1.32 6.40
CA PRO A 202 26.20 -1.27 7.00
C PRO A 202 26.17 -1.44 8.52
N TYR A 203 27.14 -2.14 9.11
CA TYR A 203 27.10 -2.57 10.50
C TYR A 203 28.03 -1.80 11.43
N LYS A 204 28.47 -0.60 11.04
CA LYS A 204 29.38 0.26 11.82
C LYS A 204 28.99 0.42 13.31
N PRO A 205 27.71 0.64 13.69
CA PRO A 205 27.35 0.72 15.11
C PRO A 205 27.55 -0.60 15.87
N TYR A 206 27.38 -1.74 15.20
CA TYR A 206 27.62 -3.06 15.77
C TYR A 206 29.12 -3.33 15.94
N ILE A 207 29.96 -2.89 14.99
CA ILE A 207 31.42 -2.95 15.14
C ILE A 207 31.85 -2.19 16.40
N LEU A 208 31.36 -0.96 16.61
CA LEU A 208 31.70 -0.17 17.80
C LEU A 208 31.24 -0.86 19.10
N LYS A 209 30.06 -1.51 19.10
CA LYS A 209 29.58 -2.29 20.25
C LYS A 209 30.49 -3.49 20.53
N ALA A 210 30.88 -4.23 19.50
CA ALA A 210 31.77 -5.39 19.63
C ALA A 210 33.17 -4.98 20.11
N ILE A 211 33.74 -3.90 19.56
CA ILE A 211 35.01 -3.32 20.03
C ILE A 211 34.91 -2.92 21.51
N ASN A 212 33.80 -2.33 21.94
CA ASN A 212 33.61 -1.98 23.35
C ASN A 212 33.52 -3.22 24.27
N LYS A 213 33.02 -4.37 23.78
CA LYS A 213 33.00 -5.63 24.54
C LYS A 213 34.39 -6.22 24.75
N ILE A 214 35.30 -6.05 23.79
CA ILE A 214 36.65 -6.63 23.84
C ILE A 214 37.71 -5.68 24.40
N LYS A 215 37.39 -4.41 24.67
CA LYS A 215 38.36 -3.37 25.04
C LYS A 215 39.19 -3.65 26.29
N ASP A 216 38.62 -4.41 27.24
CA ASP A 216 39.24 -4.71 28.53
C ASP A 216 39.99 -6.06 28.50
N LEU A 217 39.93 -6.78 27.38
CA LEU A 217 40.68 -8.02 27.16
C LEU A 217 42.11 -7.71 26.74
N LYS A 218 43.06 -8.52 27.23
CA LYS A 218 44.42 -8.52 26.68
C LYS A 218 44.43 -9.40 25.43
N ILE A 219 44.74 -8.82 24.28
CA ILE A 219 44.69 -9.53 22.99
C ILE A 219 46.07 -9.49 22.35
N ASP A 220 46.74 -10.64 22.34
CA ASP A 220 48.05 -10.84 21.71
C ASP A 220 47.90 -11.16 20.21
N ILE A 221 46.83 -11.86 19.83
CA ILE A 221 46.59 -12.35 18.47
C ILE A 221 45.10 -12.26 18.12
N ILE A 222 44.78 -11.85 16.88
CA ILE A 222 43.43 -11.96 16.31
C ILE A 222 43.44 -12.93 15.12
N CYS A 223 42.49 -13.85 15.13
CA CYS A 223 42.31 -14.96 14.19
C CYS A 223 41.01 -14.76 13.38
N PRO A 224 41.05 -14.05 12.24
CA PRO A 224 39.88 -13.83 11.39
C PRO A 224 39.59 -15.01 10.45
N GLY A 225 38.36 -15.15 9.96
CA GLY A 225 37.94 -16.16 8.98
C GLY A 225 38.56 -15.98 7.59
N HIS A 226 39.00 -14.76 7.26
CA HIS A 226 39.66 -14.43 6.00
C HIS A 226 40.91 -13.60 6.16
N GLY A 227 41.88 -13.88 5.30
CA GLY A 227 43.10 -13.12 5.16
C GLY A 227 44.14 -13.43 6.24
N PRO A 228 45.09 -12.53 6.46
CA PRO A 228 46.19 -12.75 7.40
C PRO A 228 45.73 -12.78 8.87
N VAL A 229 46.22 -13.75 9.63
CA VAL A 229 46.19 -13.80 11.10
C VAL A 229 47.01 -12.63 11.64
N LEU A 230 46.43 -11.89 12.57
CA LEU A 230 47.00 -10.67 13.13
C LEU A 230 47.86 -11.03 14.35
N ILE A 231 49.15 -11.28 14.12
CA ILE A 231 50.12 -11.64 15.16
C ILE A 231 51.05 -10.49 15.57
N ASP A 232 51.15 -9.47 14.72
CA ASP A 232 51.93 -8.25 14.98
C ASP A 232 51.01 -7.05 15.10
N ASN A 233 50.99 -6.43 16.28
CA ASN A 233 50.14 -5.29 16.63
C ASN A 233 48.66 -5.46 16.20
N PRO A 234 47.95 -6.51 16.66
CA PRO A 234 46.59 -6.83 16.20
C PRO A 234 45.59 -5.70 16.45
N MET A 235 45.75 -4.97 17.56
CA MET A 235 44.89 -3.84 17.92
C MET A 235 44.95 -2.69 16.91
N LYS A 236 45.99 -2.61 16.06
CA LYS A 236 46.03 -1.65 14.96
C LYS A 236 44.83 -1.80 14.02
N ILE A 237 44.48 -3.03 13.66
CA ILE A 237 43.34 -3.29 12.76
C ILE A 237 42.01 -2.98 13.47
N VAL A 238 41.92 -3.29 14.76
CA VAL A 238 40.75 -2.94 15.59
C VAL A 238 40.55 -1.42 15.64
N GLU A 239 41.61 -0.65 15.87
CA GLU A 239 41.53 0.82 15.88
C GLU A 239 41.23 1.39 14.49
N ILE A 240 41.72 0.78 13.40
CA ILE A 240 41.33 1.16 12.03
C ILE A 240 39.83 0.92 11.79
N TYR A 241 39.31 -0.25 12.18
CA TYR A 241 37.87 -0.54 12.08
C TYR A 241 37.05 0.45 12.91
N LYS A 242 37.51 0.76 14.13
CA LYS A 242 36.89 1.77 14.99
C LYS A 242 36.90 3.14 14.34
N GLU A 243 38.01 3.56 13.73
CA GLU A 243 38.11 4.81 12.98
C GLU A 243 37.10 4.84 11.83
N TRP A 244 37.06 3.81 10.99
CA TRP A 244 36.14 3.71 9.85
C TRP A 244 34.66 3.58 10.25
N SER A 245 34.39 3.02 11.44
CA SER A 245 33.05 2.91 12.02
C SER A 245 32.61 4.13 12.82
N THR A 246 33.55 4.97 13.29
CA THR A 246 33.22 6.16 14.07
C THR A 246 32.63 7.21 13.14
N PRO A 247 31.40 7.69 13.40
CA PRO A 247 30.83 8.78 12.62
C PRO A 247 31.75 9.99 12.66
N VAL A 248 32.04 10.58 11.49
CA VAL A 248 32.78 11.84 11.41
C VAL A 248 31.89 12.93 12.01
N VAL A 249 32.25 13.39 13.22
CA VAL A 249 31.57 14.53 13.84
C VAL A 249 32.10 15.79 13.17
N LYS A 250 31.31 16.33 12.23
CA LYS A 250 31.60 17.65 11.64
C LYS A 250 31.56 18.71 12.76
N PRO A 251 32.48 19.69 12.78
CA PRO A 251 32.36 20.84 13.67
C PRO A 251 30.97 21.47 13.57
N ALA A 252 30.43 22.01 14.66
CA ALA A 252 29.09 22.61 14.65
C ALA A 252 28.94 23.76 13.63
N GLU A 253 30.07 24.37 13.23
CA GLU A 253 30.18 25.46 12.27
C GLU A 253 30.38 24.98 10.81
N ALA A 254 30.56 23.67 10.59
CA ALA A 254 30.73 23.13 9.25
C ALA A 254 29.40 23.19 8.48
N LYS A 255 29.50 23.51 7.19
CA LYS A 255 28.34 23.51 6.29
C LYS A 255 27.75 22.11 6.20
N LYS A 256 26.41 22.01 6.21
CA LYS A 256 25.74 20.78 5.80
C LYS A 256 26.02 20.54 4.33
N LEU A 257 26.15 19.29 3.93
CA LEU A 257 26.44 18.90 2.55
C LEU A 257 25.18 18.32 1.91
N VAL A 258 24.85 18.80 0.71
CA VAL A 258 23.82 18.21 -0.16
C VAL A 258 24.47 17.73 -1.45
N THR A 259 24.28 16.46 -1.78
CA THR A 259 24.82 15.86 -3.00
C THR A 259 23.72 15.71 -4.05
N ILE A 260 23.94 16.23 -5.26
CA ILE A 260 22.96 16.22 -6.36
C ILE A 260 23.54 15.49 -7.58
N PRO A 261 23.39 14.15 -7.67
CA PRO A 261 23.65 13.43 -8.90
C PRO A 261 22.53 13.66 -9.92
N TYR A 262 22.90 14.00 -11.16
CA TYR A 262 21.95 14.16 -12.25
C TYR A 262 22.48 13.64 -13.58
N VAL A 263 21.56 13.31 -14.48
CA VAL A 263 21.83 13.04 -15.89
C VAL A 263 20.86 13.83 -16.76
N SER A 264 21.27 14.21 -17.96
CA SER A 264 20.47 15.09 -18.83
C SER A 264 20.73 14.78 -20.31
N ALA A 265 19.67 14.51 -21.07
CA ALA A 265 19.77 14.21 -22.50
C ALA A 265 19.92 15.48 -23.36
N TYR A 266 19.13 16.53 -23.03
CA TYR A 266 19.04 17.77 -23.82
C TYR A 266 19.36 19.03 -23.01
N GLY A 267 19.96 18.88 -21.82
CA GLY A 267 20.28 20.01 -20.93
C GLY A 267 19.14 20.46 -20.01
N TYR A 268 17.91 19.94 -20.16
CA TYR A 268 16.75 20.40 -19.37
C TYR A 268 16.84 19.98 -17.89
N THR A 269 17.08 18.71 -17.58
CA THR A 269 17.30 18.26 -16.19
C THR A 269 18.51 18.93 -15.56
N GLU A 270 19.58 19.17 -16.33
CA GLU A 270 20.75 19.92 -15.86
C GLU A 270 20.40 21.37 -15.48
N GLN A 271 19.56 22.03 -16.28
CA GLN A 271 19.07 23.38 -16.00
C GLN A 271 18.32 23.43 -14.66
N LEU A 272 17.48 22.42 -14.38
CA LEU A 272 16.80 22.28 -13.09
C LEU A 272 17.79 22.04 -11.96
N ALA A 273 18.75 21.11 -12.12
CA ALA A 273 19.76 20.80 -11.11
C ALA A 273 20.53 22.05 -10.67
N LYS A 274 20.94 22.89 -11.63
CA LYS A 274 21.63 24.15 -11.38
C LYS A 274 20.77 25.18 -10.65
N GLN A 275 19.46 25.26 -10.94
CA GLN A 275 18.58 26.19 -10.22
C GLN A 275 18.24 25.70 -8.81
N ILE A 276 18.02 24.40 -8.64
CA ILE A 276 17.81 23.77 -7.33
C ILE A 276 19.04 24.00 -6.44
N ALA A 277 20.24 23.78 -6.97
CA ALA A 277 21.49 24.03 -6.24
C ALA A 277 21.58 25.49 -5.75
N LYS A 278 21.29 26.47 -6.61
CA LYS A 278 21.23 27.89 -6.22
C LYS A 278 20.20 28.16 -5.12
N GLY A 279 19.05 27.51 -5.18
CA GLY A 279 18.02 27.60 -4.14
C GLY A 279 18.52 27.09 -2.80
N ILE A 280 19.13 25.91 -2.78
CA ILE A 280 19.70 25.31 -1.57
C ILE A 280 20.81 26.19 -0.99
N GLU A 281 21.73 26.67 -1.82
CA GLU A 281 22.84 27.54 -1.41
C GLU A 281 22.41 28.94 -0.94
N ALA A 282 21.18 29.35 -1.25
CA ALA A 282 20.60 30.57 -0.67
C ALA A 282 20.21 30.39 0.80
N SER A 283 20.13 29.15 1.29
CA SER A 283 20.09 28.86 2.72
C SER A 283 21.51 28.94 3.30
N ASP A 284 21.69 29.71 4.36
CA ASP A 284 23.00 29.83 5.01
C ASP A 284 23.50 28.48 5.52
N ASN A 285 24.82 28.27 5.48
CA ASN A 285 25.49 27.10 6.05
C ASN A 285 25.20 25.75 5.35
N ILE A 286 24.93 25.75 4.04
CA ILE A 286 24.87 24.55 3.20
C ILE A 286 25.90 24.65 2.04
N GLU A 287 26.53 23.52 1.71
CA GLU A 287 27.36 23.29 0.53
C GLU A 287 26.64 22.29 -0.39
N VAL A 288 26.60 22.57 -1.69
CA VAL A 288 26.00 21.68 -2.69
C VAL A 288 27.08 21.13 -3.61
N LYS A 289 27.13 19.80 -3.77
CA LYS A 289 27.96 19.12 -4.78
C LYS A 289 27.09 18.58 -5.90
N LEU A 290 27.23 19.16 -7.09
CA LEU A 290 26.56 18.72 -8.32
C LEU A 290 27.43 17.69 -9.05
N PHE A 291 26.87 16.53 -9.37
CA PHE A 291 27.54 15.49 -10.14
C PHE A 291 26.76 15.18 -11.40
N ASN A 292 27.35 15.47 -12.57
CA ASN A 292 26.90 14.87 -13.81
C ASN A 292 27.40 13.41 -13.83
N VAL A 293 26.50 12.44 -13.71
CA VAL A 293 26.86 11.02 -13.54
C VAL A 293 27.61 10.46 -14.75
N ILE A 294 27.52 11.11 -15.92
CA ILE A 294 28.28 10.73 -17.12
C ILE A 294 29.74 11.18 -17.06
N GLU A 295 30.04 12.26 -16.33
CA GLU A 295 31.35 12.93 -16.35
C GLU A 295 32.16 12.71 -15.08
N HIS A 296 31.56 12.17 -14.02
CA HIS A 296 32.19 11.98 -12.71
C HIS A 296 32.29 10.49 -12.35
N GLU A 297 33.35 10.14 -11.63
CA GLU A 297 33.57 8.77 -11.16
C GLU A 297 32.52 8.38 -10.12
N MET A 298 31.92 7.20 -10.31
CA MET A 298 30.85 6.71 -9.44
C MET A 298 31.29 6.60 -7.97
N GLY A 299 32.55 6.21 -7.72
CA GLY A 299 33.09 6.13 -6.36
C GLY A 299 33.00 7.45 -5.61
N ASP A 300 33.31 8.56 -6.28
CA ASP A 300 33.27 9.91 -5.71
C ASP A 300 31.83 10.33 -5.40
N ILE A 301 30.87 9.96 -6.27
CA ILE A 301 29.44 10.24 -6.07
C ILE A 301 28.94 9.52 -4.82
N ILE A 302 29.20 8.21 -4.70
CA ILE A 302 28.73 7.40 -3.55
C ILE A 302 29.40 7.87 -2.25
N ALA A 303 30.70 8.19 -2.27
CA ALA A 303 31.38 8.76 -1.12
C ALA A 303 30.74 10.09 -0.67
N SER A 304 30.47 11.00 -1.61
CA SER A 304 29.81 12.28 -1.32
C SER A 304 28.38 12.09 -0.78
N ILE A 305 27.63 11.10 -1.27
CA ILE A 305 26.29 10.77 -0.74
C ILE A 305 26.41 10.26 0.71
N GLY A 306 27.39 9.40 1.00
CA GLY A 306 27.67 8.90 2.34
C GLY A 306 27.87 10.02 3.37
N GLU A 307 28.63 11.05 3.00
CA GLU A 307 28.95 12.21 3.83
C GLU A 307 27.85 13.29 3.90
N SER A 308 26.88 13.25 2.98
CA SER A 308 25.84 14.28 2.86
C SER A 308 24.70 14.13 3.87
N GLU A 309 24.12 15.23 4.32
CA GLU A 309 22.91 15.23 5.13
C GLU A 309 21.64 15.22 4.24
N GLY A 310 21.77 15.62 2.97
CA GLY A 310 20.70 15.53 1.98
C GLY A 310 21.16 15.09 0.59
N ILE A 311 20.25 14.48 -0.17
CA ILE A 311 20.47 14.03 -1.54
C ILE A 311 19.32 14.48 -2.45
N LEU A 312 19.61 14.95 -3.66
CA LEU A 312 18.58 15.04 -4.71
C LEU A 312 19.02 14.37 -6.00
N CYS A 313 18.20 13.48 -6.56
CA CYS A 313 18.51 12.82 -7.84
C CYS A 313 17.74 13.46 -9.00
N GLY A 314 18.47 13.72 -10.09
CA GLY A 314 17.93 14.32 -11.32
C GLY A 314 17.96 13.37 -12.52
N SER A 315 16.81 13.04 -13.10
CA SER A 315 16.77 12.20 -14.32
C SER A 315 15.65 12.59 -15.27
N PRO A 316 15.87 12.66 -16.60
CA PRO A 316 14.78 12.76 -17.55
C PRO A 316 14.04 11.43 -17.67
N THR A 317 12.82 11.45 -18.21
CA THR A 317 12.09 10.22 -18.56
C THR A 317 12.36 9.81 -20.01
N ILE A 318 12.88 8.60 -20.21
CA ILE A 318 13.06 7.97 -21.53
C ILE A 318 12.50 6.55 -21.48
N VAL A 319 11.52 6.25 -22.35
CA VAL A 319 10.82 4.94 -22.41
C VAL A 319 10.25 4.55 -21.05
N ALA A 320 9.49 5.46 -20.44
CA ALA A 320 8.80 5.26 -19.15
C ALA A 320 9.72 4.90 -17.96
N GLU A 321 10.97 5.36 -18.02
CA GLU A 321 12.01 4.98 -17.05
C GLU A 321 12.98 6.14 -16.77
N LEU A 322 13.62 6.13 -15.59
CA LEU A 322 14.79 6.96 -15.31
C LEU A 322 16.01 6.40 -16.05
N LEU A 323 16.95 7.26 -16.42
CA LEU A 323 18.15 6.79 -17.11
C LEU A 323 19.07 5.95 -16.23
N GLU A 324 19.64 4.91 -16.84
CA GLU A 324 20.52 3.92 -16.23
C GLU A 324 21.63 4.50 -15.32
N PRO A 325 22.33 5.60 -15.66
CA PRO A 325 23.34 6.16 -14.78
C PRO A 325 22.81 6.53 -13.39
N ILE A 326 21.58 7.06 -13.29
CA ILE A 326 20.97 7.37 -11.98
C ILE A 326 20.51 6.10 -11.27
N ARG A 327 20.03 5.10 -12.02
CA ARG A 327 19.70 3.78 -11.46
C ARG A 327 20.93 3.13 -10.84
N ASP A 328 22.10 3.27 -11.45
CA ASP A 328 23.37 2.73 -10.95
C ASP A 328 23.86 3.45 -9.68
N VAL A 329 23.59 4.75 -9.55
CA VAL A 329 23.83 5.47 -8.28
C VAL A 329 22.93 4.89 -7.20
N LEU A 330 21.62 4.82 -7.46
CA LEU A 330 20.61 4.41 -6.49
C LEU A 330 20.70 2.93 -6.07
N SER A 331 21.19 2.05 -6.95
CA SER A 331 21.39 0.62 -6.65
C SER A 331 22.58 0.37 -5.72
N LYS A 332 23.54 1.30 -5.66
CA LYS A 332 24.71 1.24 -4.76
C LYS A 332 24.45 1.79 -3.37
N LEU A 333 23.25 2.35 -3.13
CA LEU A 333 22.83 2.83 -1.82
C LEU A 333 22.14 1.71 -1.02
N ASN A 334 22.31 1.74 0.30
CA ASN A 334 21.74 0.80 1.26
C ASN A 334 20.97 1.55 2.36
N PRO A 335 19.75 1.11 2.76
CA PRO A 335 18.96 1.73 3.83
C PRO A 335 19.68 1.88 5.17
N VAL A 336 20.58 0.96 5.53
CA VAL A 336 21.27 1.01 6.82
C VAL A 336 22.31 2.14 6.86
N VAL A 337 23.00 2.38 5.75
CA VAL A 337 24.06 3.40 5.64
C VAL A 337 23.48 4.78 5.30
N HIS A 338 22.48 4.81 4.42
CA HIS A 338 22.01 6.06 3.82
C HIS A 338 20.63 6.49 4.29
N GLY A 339 19.94 5.66 5.08
CA GLY A 339 18.62 5.98 5.64
C GLY A 339 18.65 7.22 6.54
N GLY A 340 17.49 7.86 6.67
CA GLY A 340 17.28 9.04 7.49
C GLY A 340 17.75 10.36 6.88
N LYS A 341 18.56 10.34 5.81
CA LYS A 341 18.95 11.54 5.03
C LYS A 341 17.72 12.19 4.39
N LEU A 342 17.75 13.52 4.21
CA LEU A 342 16.71 14.22 3.45
C LEU A 342 16.88 13.92 1.95
N ALA A 343 15.84 13.51 1.25
CA ALA A 343 15.91 13.11 -0.15
C ALA A 343 14.89 13.87 -1.01
N GLY A 344 15.19 14.08 -2.29
CA GLY A 344 14.24 14.66 -3.25
C GLY A 344 14.52 14.20 -4.69
N ALA A 345 13.47 14.13 -5.52
CA ALA A 345 13.62 13.82 -6.93
C ALA A 345 13.26 15.02 -7.80
N PHE A 346 13.89 15.12 -8.98
CA PHE A 346 13.52 16.11 -9.98
C PHE A 346 13.87 15.67 -11.40
N GLY A 347 13.26 16.31 -12.41
CA GLY A 347 13.60 16.01 -13.79
C GLY A 347 12.63 16.54 -14.84
N SER A 348 13.10 16.55 -16.09
CA SER A 348 12.29 16.92 -17.25
C SER A 348 11.67 15.69 -17.93
N TYR A 349 10.47 15.83 -18.50
CA TYR A 349 9.83 14.75 -19.27
C TYR A 349 9.12 15.29 -20.53
N GLY A 350 8.82 14.41 -21.49
CA GLY A 350 8.05 14.76 -22.69
C GLY A 350 6.54 14.57 -22.48
N TRP A 351 6.13 13.33 -22.20
CA TRP A 351 4.70 12.97 -22.11
C TRP A 351 4.31 12.19 -20.84
N SER A 352 5.15 11.32 -20.29
CA SER A 352 4.73 10.35 -19.25
C SER A 352 5.35 10.51 -17.85
N GLY A 353 6.63 10.91 -17.71
CA GLY A 353 7.18 11.43 -16.45
C GLY A 353 7.59 10.43 -15.36
N GLU A 354 7.70 9.13 -15.66
CA GLU A 354 7.91 8.04 -14.69
C GLU A 354 9.27 8.06 -13.97
N ALA A 355 10.27 8.79 -14.47
CA ALA A 355 11.58 8.84 -13.82
C ALA A 355 11.52 9.32 -12.36
N ILE A 356 10.60 10.25 -12.08
CA ILE A 356 10.45 10.87 -10.76
C ILE A 356 9.87 9.89 -9.73
N PRO A 357 8.67 9.29 -9.93
CA PRO A 357 8.11 8.34 -8.98
C PRO A 357 9.02 7.13 -8.75
N ARG A 358 9.84 6.73 -9.73
CA ARG A 358 10.79 5.63 -9.55
C ARG A 358 11.96 5.99 -8.64
N MET A 359 12.51 7.20 -8.76
CA MET A 359 13.53 7.69 -7.81
C MET A 359 12.93 7.84 -6.41
N GLU A 360 11.72 8.35 -6.30
CA GLU A 360 10.98 8.45 -5.05
C GLU A 360 10.78 7.10 -4.36
N THR A 361 10.24 6.10 -5.07
CA THR A 361 10.09 4.74 -4.54
C THR A 361 11.41 4.21 -4.01
N ARG A 362 12.50 4.39 -4.78
CA ARG A 362 13.81 3.92 -4.35
C ARG A 362 14.33 4.66 -3.12
N PHE A 363 14.07 5.95 -2.95
CA PHE A 363 14.41 6.68 -1.73
C PHE A 363 13.63 6.18 -0.51
N LYS A 364 12.37 5.76 -0.67
CA LYS A 364 11.56 5.15 0.40
C LYS A 364 12.14 3.79 0.82
N GLU A 365 12.48 2.93 -0.15
CA GLU A 365 13.16 1.65 0.10
C GLU A 365 14.49 1.82 0.84
N LEU A 366 15.15 2.96 0.64
CA LEU A 366 16.39 3.36 1.33
C LEU A 366 16.14 4.00 2.70
N ASN A 367 14.90 4.02 3.21
CA ASN A 367 14.50 4.66 4.46
C ASN A 367 14.89 6.15 4.55
N MET A 368 14.93 6.87 3.42
CA MET A 368 15.24 8.31 3.39
C MET A 368 13.98 9.15 3.64
N LYS A 369 14.18 10.39 4.10
CA LYS A 369 13.11 11.36 4.37
C LYS A 369 12.82 12.18 3.11
N LEU A 370 11.76 11.84 2.38
CA LEU A 370 11.42 12.53 1.14
C LEU A 370 10.84 13.93 1.36
N TYR A 371 11.49 14.94 0.79
CA TYR A 371 11.13 16.34 0.86
C TYR A 371 10.14 16.75 -0.24
N GLY A 372 8.95 17.22 0.18
CA GLY A 372 7.98 17.89 -0.68
C GLY A 372 7.43 17.00 -1.81
N PRO A 373 6.54 17.53 -2.67
CA PRO A 373 6.29 16.92 -3.97
C PRO A 373 7.53 17.11 -4.85
N SER A 374 8.01 16.04 -5.47
CA SER A 374 9.16 16.13 -6.38
C SER A 374 8.87 17.01 -7.60
N LEU A 375 9.94 17.58 -8.17
CA LEU A 375 9.83 18.56 -9.24
C LEU A 375 9.84 17.90 -10.62
N LYS A 376 8.68 17.87 -11.29
CA LYS A 376 8.51 17.37 -12.66
C LYS A 376 8.18 18.51 -13.62
N ILE A 377 9.02 18.73 -14.64
CA ILE A 377 8.83 19.80 -15.64
C ILE A 377 8.67 19.21 -17.04
N ASN A 378 7.66 19.69 -17.77
CA ASN A 378 7.41 19.24 -19.14
C ASN A 378 8.32 19.98 -20.13
N PHE A 379 9.15 19.24 -20.86
CA PHE A 379 10.18 19.74 -21.76
C PHE A 379 11.13 20.76 -21.10
N LYS A 380 11.31 21.92 -21.74
CA LYS A 380 12.25 22.96 -21.33
C LYS A 380 11.56 23.90 -20.36
N ALA A 381 12.16 24.10 -19.20
CA ALA A 381 11.65 25.02 -18.19
C ALA A 381 11.57 26.46 -18.73
N ASN A 382 10.42 27.09 -18.55
CA ASN A 382 10.26 28.54 -18.67
C ASN A 382 10.69 29.26 -17.38
N ASP A 383 10.71 30.60 -17.38
CA ASP A 383 11.21 31.38 -16.24
C ASP A 383 10.45 31.09 -14.93
N ASN A 384 9.13 30.92 -14.97
CA ASN A 384 8.34 30.59 -13.78
C ASN A 384 8.66 29.16 -13.26
N GLU A 385 8.95 28.22 -14.15
CA GLU A 385 9.35 26.85 -13.79
C GLU A 385 10.78 26.80 -13.23
N LEU A 386 11.66 27.69 -13.70
CA LEU A 386 12.99 27.89 -13.11
C LEU A 386 12.91 28.53 -11.73
N ASP A 387 12.00 29.48 -11.53
CA ASP A 387 11.70 30.03 -10.20
C ASP A 387 11.12 28.95 -9.28
N ALA A 388 10.26 28.07 -9.79
CA ALA A 388 9.77 26.92 -9.04
C ALA A 388 10.91 25.96 -8.65
N ALA A 389 11.86 25.70 -9.54
CA ALA A 389 13.05 24.89 -9.25
C ALA A 389 13.94 25.53 -8.18
N TYR A 390 14.14 26.85 -8.24
CA TYR A 390 14.85 27.61 -7.22
C TYR A 390 14.15 27.52 -5.86
N ASN A 391 12.83 27.76 -5.82
CA ASN A 391 12.05 27.72 -4.58
C ASN A 391 11.97 26.30 -3.99
N PHE A 392 11.95 25.27 -4.84
CA PHE A 392 12.05 23.87 -4.40
C PHE A 392 13.38 23.61 -3.69
N GLY A 393 14.49 24.06 -4.27
CA GLY A 393 15.81 23.98 -3.65
C GLY A 393 15.91 24.79 -2.34
N LEU A 394 15.39 26.01 -2.31
CA LEU A 394 15.38 26.85 -1.11
C LEU A 394 14.65 26.14 0.04
N GLY A 395 13.44 25.64 -0.20
CA GLY A 395 12.69 24.94 0.82
C GLY A 395 13.34 23.63 1.27
N PHE A 396 14.05 22.92 0.36
CA PHE A 396 14.85 21.75 0.74
C PHE A 396 15.97 22.14 1.72
N GLY A 397 16.69 23.23 1.42
CA GLY A 397 17.74 23.78 2.28
C GLY A 397 17.21 24.21 3.65
N GLU A 398 16.12 24.98 3.68
CA GLU A 398 15.46 25.43 4.92
C GLU A 398 15.02 24.26 5.80
N THR A 399 14.49 23.20 5.17
CA THR A 399 14.04 21.98 5.84
C THR A 399 15.23 21.20 6.40
N LEU A 400 16.32 21.10 5.63
CA LEU A 400 17.53 20.45 6.08
C LEU A 400 18.12 21.16 7.31
N LEU A 401 18.01 22.49 7.39
CA LEU A 401 18.44 23.28 8.55
C LEU A 401 17.44 23.27 9.71
N GLY A 402 16.23 22.72 9.52
CA GLY A 402 15.16 22.73 10.52
C GLY A 402 14.51 24.11 10.71
N THR A 403 14.74 25.04 9.78
CA THR A 403 14.12 26.37 9.76
C THR A 403 12.74 26.37 9.10
N ARG A 404 12.42 25.27 8.39
CA ARG A 404 11.12 24.96 7.82
C ARG A 404 10.72 23.57 8.28
N ASP A 405 9.43 23.40 8.60
CA ASP A 405 8.89 22.10 8.95
C ASP A 405 9.06 21.13 7.78
N PHE A 406 9.55 19.93 8.09
CA PHE A 406 9.62 18.85 7.12
C PHE A 406 8.19 18.47 6.70
N ILE A 407 7.89 18.68 5.42
CA ILE A 407 6.63 18.27 4.81
C ILE A 407 6.91 16.90 4.18
N PRO A 408 6.47 15.78 4.78
CA PRO A 408 6.64 14.46 4.18
C PRO A 408 5.93 14.44 2.83
N MET A 409 6.63 13.90 1.83
CA MET A 409 6.00 13.56 0.56
C MET A 409 4.82 12.62 0.83
N LYS A 410 3.63 12.97 0.33
CA LYS A 410 2.46 12.10 0.41
C LYS A 410 2.66 10.99 -0.62
N ASP A 411 2.69 9.74 -0.18
CA ASP A 411 2.89 8.61 -1.07
C ASP A 411 1.68 8.44 -1.99
N GLU A 412 1.84 8.85 -3.24
CA GLU A 412 1.05 8.36 -4.35
C GLU A 412 1.47 6.88 -4.57
N ILE A 413 0.59 5.90 -4.27
CA ILE A 413 0.80 4.49 -4.64
C ILE A 413 -0.43 3.95 -5.38
N SER A 414 -0.25 3.89 -6.68
CA SER A 414 -0.79 2.92 -7.63
C SER A 414 -0.55 1.47 -7.18
N THR A 415 -1.59 0.65 -7.30
CA THR A 415 -1.61 -0.79 -7.00
C THR A 415 -0.56 -1.62 -7.76
N ILE A 416 0.44 -2.15 -7.06
CA ILE A 416 1.14 -3.40 -7.37
C ILE A 416 1.44 -4.15 -6.04
N LYS A 417 0.72 -5.25 -5.79
CA LYS A 417 1.06 -6.31 -4.79
C LYS A 417 2.24 -7.13 -5.30
N ASP A 418 3.13 -7.79 -4.54
CA ASP A 418 3.31 -8.14 -3.14
C ASP A 418 4.83 -8.04 -2.82
N ILE A 419 5.24 -7.87 -1.56
CA ILE A 419 6.33 -8.61 -0.87
C ILE A 419 6.38 -8.16 0.61
N SER A 420 6.15 -9.14 1.49
CA SER A 420 6.22 -9.24 2.97
C SER A 420 6.86 -8.14 3.85
N GLY A 421 6.15 -7.78 4.94
CA GLY A 421 6.75 -7.53 6.27
C GLY A 421 6.07 -6.44 7.13
N ASP A 422 5.10 -6.82 7.98
CA ASP A 422 4.53 -6.10 9.15
C ASP A 422 4.78 -4.57 9.26
N GLY A 423 3.92 -3.78 8.61
CA GLY A 423 3.64 -2.39 8.98
C GLY A 423 2.20 -2.29 9.50
N ASP A 424 1.98 -1.61 10.64
CA ASP A 424 0.64 -1.48 11.23
C ASP A 424 -0.31 -0.74 10.26
N LEU A 425 -1.28 -1.48 9.71
CA LEU A 425 -2.29 -0.95 8.81
C LEU A 425 -3.18 0.09 9.52
N LYS A 426 -3.37 1.26 8.90
CA LYS A 426 -4.24 2.33 9.40
C LYS A 426 -5.62 2.26 8.76
N LEU A 427 -6.64 2.83 9.41
CA LEU A 427 -7.98 2.95 8.86
C LEU A 427 -8.21 4.36 8.31
N TRP A 428 -8.59 4.46 7.05
CA TRP A 428 -8.88 5.72 6.36
C TRP A 428 -10.35 5.78 5.98
N LYS A 429 -11.09 6.73 6.56
CA LYS A 429 -12.50 6.97 6.22
C LYS A 429 -12.60 8.04 5.13
N CYS A 430 -13.17 7.68 3.99
CA CYS A 430 -13.57 8.67 2.99
C CYS A 430 -14.69 9.54 3.58
N VAL A 431 -14.49 10.86 3.66
CA VAL A 431 -15.51 11.77 4.22
C VAL A 431 -16.71 11.97 3.29
N ILE A 432 -16.58 11.59 2.01
CA ILE A 432 -17.64 11.71 1.00
C ILE A 432 -18.59 10.50 1.06
N CYS A 433 -18.06 9.28 0.91
CA CYS A 433 -18.89 8.08 0.85
C CYS A 433 -18.91 7.26 2.15
N GLY A 434 -18.13 7.64 3.17
CA GLY A 434 -18.06 6.94 4.46
C GLY A 434 -17.29 5.61 4.46
N GLU A 435 -16.84 5.13 3.30
CA GLU A 435 -16.09 3.87 3.16
C GLU A 435 -14.78 3.94 3.94
N ILE A 436 -14.45 2.86 4.65
CA ILE A 436 -13.22 2.75 5.44
C ILE A 436 -12.30 1.77 4.74
N PHE A 437 -11.09 2.24 4.44
CA PHE A 437 -10.04 1.46 3.81
C PHE A 437 -8.98 1.15 4.85
N GLU A 438 -8.47 -0.07 4.81
CA GLU A 438 -7.32 -0.46 5.61
C GLU A 438 -6.08 -0.37 4.73
N ALA A 439 -5.22 0.59 5.04
CA ALA A 439 -4.03 0.89 4.26
C ALA A 439 -3.00 1.62 5.15
N GLU A 440 -1.71 1.41 4.91
CA GLU A 440 -0.65 2.12 5.64
C GLU A 440 -0.71 3.65 5.41
N ILE A 441 -1.21 4.06 4.24
CA ILE A 441 -1.32 5.45 3.79
C ILE A 441 -2.72 5.76 3.27
N VAL A 442 -3.06 7.06 3.23
CA VAL A 442 -4.35 7.52 2.72
C VAL A 442 -4.56 7.11 1.26
N PRO A 443 -5.72 6.55 0.88
CA PRO A 443 -5.99 6.23 -0.53
C PRO A 443 -5.93 7.48 -1.43
N GLU A 444 -5.30 7.37 -2.61
CA GLU A 444 -5.24 8.46 -3.60
C GLU A 444 -6.63 8.90 -4.08
N LEU A 445 -7.45 7.90 -4.40
CA LEU A 445 -8.82 8.05 -4.83
C LEU A 445 -9.66 7.01 -4.10
N CYS A 446 -10.85 7.41 -3.69
CA CYS A 446 -11.84 6.51 -3.18
C CYS A 446 -12.41 5.69 -4.34
N PRO A 447 -12.22 4.35 -4.39
CA PRO A 447 -12.76 3.53 -5.47
C PRO A 447 -14.29 3.58 -5.52
N VAL A 448 -14.95 3.91 -4.40
CA VAL A 448 -16.42 3.95 -4.34
C VAL A 448 -17.02 5.18 -5.00
N CYS A 449 -16.41 6.35 -4.83
CA CYS A 449 -17.01 7.64 -5.20
C CYS A 449 -16.07 8.60 -5.94
N GLY A 450 -14.82 8.20 -6.20
CA GLY A 450 -13.82 9.02 -6.88
C GLY A 450 -13.28 10.19 -6.06
N ALA A 451 -13.50 10.20 -4.74
CA ALA A 451 -12.99 11.25 -3.86
C ALA A 451 -11.47 11.21 -3.76
N GLY A 452 -10.76 12.33 -3.88
CA GLY A 452 -9.32 12.45 -3.73
C GLY A 452 -8.81 12.22 -2.30
N SER A 453 -7.50 12.03 -2.15
CA SER A 453 -6.84 11.76 -0.87
C SER A 453 -7.03 12.84 0.20
N ASP A 454 -7.27 14.09 -0.21
CA ASP A 454 -7.62 15.20 0.69
C ASP A 454 -9.01 15.05 1.32
N GLN A 455 -9.82 14.12 0.80
CA GLN A 455 -11.18 13.81 1.24
C GLN A 455 -11.24 12.55 2.11
N PHE A 456 -10.13 12.19 2.74
CA PHE A 456 -10.05 11.12 3.73
C PHE A 456 -9.61 11.65 5.08
N ILE A 457 -10.06 10.98 6.13
CA ILE A 457 -9.58 11.18 7.49
C ILE A 457 -9.05 9.85 8.04
N GLU A 458 -7.90 9.89 8.69
CA GLU A 458 -7.43 8.76 9.50
C GLU A 458 -8.39 8.59 10.67
N ILE A 459 -8.84 7.36 10.91
CA ILE A 459 -9.66 7.00 12.06
C ILE A 459 -8.94 5.92 12.86
N GLU A 460 -9.10 5.95 14.17
CA GLU A 460 -8.58 4.89 15.02
C GLU A 460 -9.43 3.61 14.84
N ARG A 461 -8.77 2.45 14.94
CA ARG A 461 -9.46 1.17 15.01
C ARG A 461 -10.16 1.09 16.37
N GLU A 462 -11.46 1.39 16.39
CA GLU A 462 -12.27 1.24 17.60
C GLU A 462 -12.23 -0.23 18.03
N ALA A 463 -11.71 -0.49 19.24
CA ALA A 463 -11.75 -1.82 19.81
C ALA A 463 -13.22 -2.22 20.04
N THR A 464 -13.66 -3.31 19.41
CA THR A 464 -14.98 -3.88 19.64
C THR A 464 -15.12 -4.21 21.13
N LYS A 465 -15.97 -3.47 21.84
CA LYS A 465 -16.14 -3.62 23.30
C LYS A 465 -16.92 -4.88 23.68
N VAL A 466 -17.67 -5.43 22.72
CA VAL A 466 -18.51 -6.61 22.87
C VAL A 466 -17.92 -7.74 22.03
N SER A 467 -17.54 -8.84 22.67
CA SER A 467 -17.17 -10.08 22.02
C SER A 467 -17.88 -11.21 22.73
N ILE A 468 -18.59 -12.03 21.96
CA ILE A 468 -19.34 -13.19 22.41
C ILE A 468 -18.92 -14.42 21.60
N ASP A 469 -19.09 -15.60 22.17
CA ASP A 469 -18.80 -16.87 21.50
C ASP A 469 -20.03 -17.77 21.55
N LYS A 470 -21.11 -17.35 20.88
CA LYS A 470 -22.37 -18.10 20.82
C LYS A 470 -22.55 -18.75 19.45
N GLU A 471 -22.87 -20.04 19.45
CA GLU A 471 -23.35 -20.73 18.25
C GLU A 471 -24.79 -20.29 17.95
N GLU A 472 -24.90 -19.20 17.20
CA GLU A 472 -26.17 -18.64 16.72
C GLU A 472 -26.13 -18.55 15.20
N THR A 473 -27.26 -18.81 14.56
CA THR A 473 -27.40 -18.67 13.11
C THR A 473 -27.91 -17.28 12.75
N TYR A 474 -27.04 -16.52 12.09
CA TYR A 474 -27.34 -15.21 11.51
C TYR A 474 -27.66 -15.39 10.03
N VAL A 475 -28.86 -14.99 9.62
CA VAL A 475 -29.27 -15.00 8.21
C VAL A 475 -29.38 -13.56 7.73
N ILE A 476 -28.69 -13.25 6.64
CA ILE A 476 -28.66 -11.91 6.04
C ILE A 476 -29.20 -12.04 4.61
N ILE A 477 -30.28 -11.32 4.33
CA ILE A 477 -30.93 -11.35 3.01
C ILE A 477 -30.48 -10.13 2.22
N GLY A 478 -29.58 -10.31 1.27
CA GLY A 478 -29.01 -9.30 0.39
C GLY A 478 -27.48 -9.24 0.49
N ASN A 479 -26.79 -9.34 -0.65
CA ASN A 479 -25.31 -9.29 -0.78
C ASN A 479 -24.82 -7.96 -1.39
N GLY A 480 -25.44 -6.84 -0.99
CA GLY A 480 -24.91 -5.51 -1.28
C GLY A 480 -24.09 -4.98 -0.11
N ALA A 481 -23.62 -3.72 -0.19
CA ALA A 481 -22.83 -3.09 0.88
C ALA A 481 -23.42 -3.28 2.28
N ALA A 482 -24.72 -3.05 2.46
CA ALA A 482 -25.37 -3.20 3.77
C ALA A 482 -25.31 -4.63 4.33
N GLY A 483 -25.52 -5.64 3.47
CA GLY A 483 -25.48 -7.04 3.90
C GLY A 483 -24.06 -7.52 4.20
N PHE A 484 -23.09 -7.13 3.37
CA PHE A 484 -21.68 -7.39 3.60
C PHE A 484 -21.20 -6.77 4.93
N TYR A 485 -21.48 -5.49 5.14
CA TYR A 485 -21.06 -4.80 6.37
C TYR A 485 -21.78 -5.31 7.62
N ALA A 486 -23.02 -5.80 7.50
CA ALA A 486 -23.67 -6.54 8.58
C ALA A 486 -22.96 -7.86 8.90
N ALA A 487 -22.59 -8.64 7.88
CA ALA A 487 -21.85 -9.90 8.07
C ALA A 487 -20.49 -9.67 8.75
N ARG A 488 -19.75 -8.65 8.30
CA ARG A 488 -18.49 -8.24 8.91
C ARG A 488 -18.67 -7.84 10.38
N ALA A 489 -19.63 -6.96 10.68
CA ALA A 489 -19.87 -6.50 12.05
C ALA A 489 -20.32 -7.63 13.00
N ILE A 490 -21.05 -8.63 12.50
CA ILE A 490 -21.40 -9.85 13.23
C ILE A 490 -20.14 -10.66 13.52
N ARG A 491 -19.30 -10.93 12.51
CA ARG A 491 -18.08 -11.74 12.71
C ARG A 491 -17.10 -11.09 13.70
N GLU A 492 -16.95 -9.77 13.65
CA GLU A 492 -16.11 -9.00 14.58
C GLU A 492 -16.58 -9.12 16.05
N ARG A 493 -17.84 -9.49 16.30
CA ARG A 493 -18.45 -9.60 17.63
C ARG A 493 -18.74 -11.03 18.07
N ASN A 494 -19.02 -11.93 17.14
CA ASN A 494 -19.34 -13.32 17.43
C ASN A 494 -18.48 -14.29 16.62
N ALA A 495 -17.38 -14.76 17.22
CA ALA A 495 -16.43 -15.65 16.55
C ALA A 495 -17.01 -17.05 16.28
N LYS A 496 -18.07 -17.47 16.98
CA LYS A 496 -18.76 -18.76 16.76
C LYS A 496 -20.09 -18.64 16.02
N GLY A 497 -20.45 -17.45 15.56
CA GLY A 497 -21.67 -17.23 14.80
C GLY A 497 -21.65 -17.97 13.46
N ILE A 498 -22.76 -18.62 13.09
CA ILE A 498 -22.98 -19.22 11.78
C ILE A 498 -23.62 -18.15 10.89
N ILE A 499 -22.85 -17.58 9.97
CA ILE A 499 -23.29 -16.45 9.14
C ILE A 499 -23.65 -16.95 7.73
N LYS A 500 -24.90 -16.73 7.32
CA LYS A 500 -25.40 -17.05 5.97
C LYS A 500 -25.84 -15.78 5.26
N LEU A 501 -25.20 -15.48 4.14
CA LEU A 501 -25.46 -14.30 3.32
C LEU A 501 -26.12 -14.72 2.00
N LEU A 502 -27.35 -14.28 1.75
CA LEU A 502 -28.17 -14.73 0.63
C LEU A 502 -28.30 -13.65 -0.44
N SER A 503 -28.23 -14.04 -1.71
CA SER A 503 -28.44 -13.12 -2.84
C SER A 503 -29.11 -13.79 -4.03
N ASN A 504 -29.93 -13.04 -4.75
CA ASN A 504 -30.45 -13.47 -6.05
C ASN A 504 -29.46 -13.21 -7.20
N GLU A 505 -28.35 -12.55 -6.92
CA GLU A 505 -27.21 -12.38 -7.81
C GLU A 505 -26.21 -13.52 -7.61
N LYS A 506 -25.40 -13.83 -8.64
CA LYS A 506 -24.43 -14.93 -8.62
C LYS A 506 -23.03 -14.47 -8.20
N GLU A 507 -22.87 -13.17 -8.02
CA GLU A 507 -21.63 -12.47 -7.79
C GLU A 507 -21.43 -12.18 -6.29
N HIS A 508 -20.16 -12.10 -5.86
CA HIS A 508 -19.78 -11.57 -4.55
C HIS A 508 -20.21 -10.10 -4.40
N SER A 509 -20.21 -9.57 -3.17
CA SER A 509 -20.48 -8.15 -2.95
C SER A 509 -19.55 -7.24 -3.76
N TYR A 510 -20.12 -6.29 -4.50
CA TYR A 510 -19.39 -5.35 -5.36
C TYR A 510 -19.87 -3.90 -5.22
N ILE A 511 -19.06 -2.96 -5.71
CA ILE A 511 -19.31 -1.52 -5.68
C ILE A 511 -20.36 -1.16 -6.74
N ARG A 512 -21.65 -1.25 -6.35
CA ARG A 512 -22.78 -1.06 -7.27
C ARG A 512 -22.84 0.31 -7.94
N THR A 513 -22.22 1.34 -7.34
CA THR A 513 -22.14 2.68 -7.93
C THR A 513 -21.28 2.74 -9.20
N GLN A 514 -20.36 1.80 -9.41
CA GLN A 514 -19.51 1.73 -10.61
C GLN A 514 -20.19 1.08 -11.83
N LEU A 515 -21.42 0.58 -11.70
CA LEU A 515 -22.07 -0.16 -12.80
C LEU A 515 -22.23 0.66 -14.10
N SER A 516 -22.35 1.99 -14.00
CA SER A 516 -22.38 2.88 -15.18
C SER A 516 -21.05 2.90 -15.92
N ASP A 517 -19.94 2.96 -15.19
CA ASP A 517 -18.58 3.06 -15.73
C ASP A 517 -18.22 1.79 -16.50
N LEU A 518 -18.67 0.65 -15.96
CA LEU A 518 -18.57 -0.65 -16.61
C LEU A 518 -19.34 -0.74 -17.93
N ILE A 519 -20.13 0.25 -18.37
CA ILE A 519 -20.68 0.23 -19.74
C ILE A 519 -19.55 0.37 -20.76
N SER A 520 -18.56 1.23 -20.51
CA SER A 520 -17.45 1.47 -21.43
C SER A 520 -16.18 0.71 -21.04
N GLU A 521 -16.01 0.40 -19.75
CA GLU A 521 -14.84 -0.26 -19.17
C GLU A 521 -15.08 -1.75 -18.87
N GLU A 522 -14.03 -2.49 -18.53
CA GLU A 522 -14.13 -3.87 -18.03
C GLU A 522 -13.97 -3.89 -16.51
N SER A 523 -14.66 -4.81 -15.83
CA SER A 523 -14.51 -4.97 -14.39
C SER A 523 -13.13 -5.53 -14.05
N ASP A 524 -12.49 -4.96 -13.04
CA ASP A 524 -11.25 -5.47 -12.45
C ASP A 524 -11.49 -5.98 -11.01
N ASP A 525 -10.42 -6.37 -10.32
CA ASP A 525 -10.52 -6.85 -8.94
C ASP A 525 -10.99 -5.76 -7.94
N LYS A 526 -10.89 -4.47 -8.29
CA LYS A 526 -11.33 -3.34 -7.44
C LYS A 526 -12.84 -3.11 -7.49
N PHE A 527 -13.52 -3.78 -8.43
CA PHE A 527 -14.98 -3.77 -8.52
C PHE A 527 -15.65 -4.45 -7.32
N TYR A 528 -15.02 -5.48 -6.74
CA TYR A 528 -15.54 -6.21 -5.58
C TYR A 528 -15.19 -5.50 -4.26
N ILE A 529 -16.07 -5.56 -3.25
CA ILE A 529 -15.82 -4.92 -1.94
C ILE A 529 -14.65 -5.60 -1.21
N VAL A 530 -14.56 -6.92 -1.32
CA VAL A 530 -13.46 -7.75 -0.80
C VAL A 530 -13.16 -8.89 -1.77
N SER A 531 -11.99 -9.51 -1.62
CA SER A 531 -11.65 -10.71 -2.39
C SER A 531 -12.45 -11.93 -1.95
N SER A 532 -12.47 -12.97 -2.79
CA SER A 532 -13.20 -14.20 -2.50
C SER A 532 -12.68 -14.96 -1.25
N GLU A 533 -11.42 -14.74 -0.90
CA GLU A 533 -10.73 -15.33 0.26
C GLU A 533 -11.31 -14.82 1.57
N TRP A 534 -11.73 -13.56 1.63
CA TRP A 534 -12.27 -12.93 2.85
C TRP A 534 -13.45 -13.72 3.42
N TYR A 535 -14.36 -14.20 2.56
CA TYR A 535 -15.53 -14.99 2.99
C TYR A 535 -15.12 -16.33 3.61
N LYS A 536 -14.07 -16.97 3.09
CA LYS A 536 -13.55 -18.23 3.62
C LYS A 536 -12.86 -18.01 4.97
N GLU A 537 -12.00 -17.00 5.05
CA GLU A 537 -11.25 -16.63 6.27
C GLU A 537 -12.18 -16.21 7.41
N ASN A 538 -13.30 -15.56 7.09
CA ASN A 538 -14.29 -15.10 8.06
C ASN A 538 -15.48 -16.07 8.23
N GLU A 539 -15.39 -17.28 7.68
CA GLU A 539 -16.43 -18.32 7.76
C GLU A 539 -17.85 -17.80 7.46
N VAL A 540 -17.97 -16.97 6.41
CA VAL A 540 -19.25 -16.46 5.92
C VAL A 540 -19.71 -17.34 4.76
N THR A 541 -20.85 -18.00 4.92
CA THR A 541 -21.43 -18.85 3.87
C THR A 541 -22.30 -18.00 2.94
N GLU A 542 -21.83 -17.76 1.72
CA GLU A 542 -22.64 -17.15 0.67
C GLU A 542 -23.55 -18.20 0.01
N ILE A 543 -24.83 -17.86 -0.12
CA ILE A 543 -25.82 -18.63 -0.88
C ILE A 543 -26.33 -17.72 -1.99
N LEU A 544 -25.67 -17.81 -3.14
CA LEU A 544 -25.87 -16.93 -4.30
C LEU A 544 -26.83 -17.55 -5.32
N GLY A 545 -27.43 -16.70 -6.15
CA GLY A 545 -28.40 -17.10 -7.19
C GLY A 545 -29.74 -17.63 -6.66
N VAL A 546 -30.13 -17.29 -5.43
CA VAL A 546 -31.40 -17.70 -4.79
C VAL A 546 -32.21 -16.50 -4.31
N SER A 547 -33.53 -16.60 -4.40
CA SER A 547 -34.44 -15.59 -3.85
C SER A 547 -35.15 -16.11 -2.60
N VAL A 548 -35.37 -15.23 -1.62
CA VAL A 548 -36.20 -15.55 -0.45
C VAL A 548 -37.66 -15.22 -0.78
N GLU A 549 -38.53 -16.23 -0.73
CA GLU A 549 -39.96 -16.08 -1.01
C GLU A 549 -40.76 -15.66 0.23
N ASN A 550 -40.37 -16.14 1.41
CA ASN A 550 -41.15 -15.94 2.63
C ASN A 550 -40.27 -15.94 3.89
N ILE A 551 -40.65 -15.13 4.89
CA ILE A 551 -40.09 -15.13 6.25
C ILE A 551 -41.22 -15.50 7.22
N ASN A 552 -41.05 -16.60 7.96
CA ASN A 552 -41.91 -16.94 9.09
C ASN A 552 -41.24 -16.53 10.40
N ASN A 553 -41.66 -15.39 10.97
CA ASN A 553 -41.13 -14.88 12.22
C ASN A 553 -41.50 -15.73 13.46
N LYS A 554 -42.59 -16.50 13.40
CA LYS A 554 -43.05 -17.32 14.54
C LYS A 554 -42.21 -18.57 14.72
N THR A 555 -41.84 -19.21 13.62
CA THR A 555 -40.97 -20.39 13.62
C THR A 555 -39.50 -20.05 13.38
N LYS A 556 -39.18 -18.75 13.19
CA LYS A 556 -37.86 -18.24 12.80
C LYS A 556 -37.22 -18.99 11.63
N LYS A 557 -37.95 -19.04 10.50
CA LYS A 557 -37.48 -19.68 9.27
C LYS A 557 -37.68 -18.78 8.06
N ILE A 558 -36.82 -18.93 7.07
CA ILE A 558 -37.01 -18.38 5.73
C ILE A 558 -37.19 -19.51 4.71
N MET A 559 -37.98 -19.25 3.66
CA MET A 559 -38.22 -20.15 2.54
C MET A 559 -37.57 -19.57 1.29
N LEU A 560 -36.74 -20.36 0.63
CA LEU A 560 -36.13 -19.99 -0.66
C LEU A 560 -37.03 -20.38 -1.84
N ASP A 561 -36.80 -19.78 -3.00
CA ASP A 561 -37.47 -20.09 -4.28
C ASP A 561 -37.32 -21.56 -4.71
N ASN A 562 -36.19 -22.17 -4.39
CA ASN A 562 -35.93 -23.61 -4.56
C ASN A 562 -36.57 -24.51 -3.47
N LYS A 563 -37.43 -23.95 -2.61
CA LYS A 563 -38.17 -24.62 -1.53
C LYS A 563 -37.31 -25.18 -0.39
N ILE A 564 -36.06 -24.74 -0.27
CA ILE A 564 -35.22 -25.01 0.90
C ILE A 564 -35.64 -24.07 2.04
N GLU A 565 -35.81 -24.63 3.24
CA GLU A 565 -36.00 -23.85 4.46
C GLU A 565 -34.68 -23.63 5.20
N ILE A 566 -34.46 -22.41 5.69
CA ILE A 566 -33.31 -22.07 6.54
C ILE A 566 -33.83 -21.48 7.84
N SER A 567 -33.42 -22.05 8.97
CA SER A 567 -33.73 -21.51 10.30
C SER A 567 -32.73 -20.42 10.68
N TYR A 568 -33.16 -19.44 11.48
CA TYR A 568 -32.31 -18.37 11.98
C TYR A 568 -32.56 -18.08 13.47
N ASP A 569 -31.55 -17.58 14.15
CA ASP A 569 -31.69 -16.98 15.48
C ASP A 569 -31.90 -15.47 15.37
N LYS A 570 -31.13 -14.84 14.47
CA LYS A 570 -31.20 -13.43 14.09
C LYS A 570 -31.32 -13.28 12.56
N LEU A 571 -32.15 -12.34 12.11
CA LEU A 571 -32.38 -12.07 10.69
C LEU A 571 -32.08 -10.61 10.37
N VAL A 572 -31.28 -10.36 9.33
CA VAL A 572 -31.01 -9.02 8.80
C VAL A 572 -31.58 -8.90 7.38
N ILE A 573 -32.55 -8.00 7.20
CA ILE A 573 -33.14 -7.67 5.90
C ILE A 573 -32.31 -6.56 5.26
N ALA A 574 -31.50 -6.92 4.26
CA ALA A 574 -30.58 -6.03 3.53
C ALA A 574 -30.79 -6.14 2.01
N ASN A 575 -32.00 -6.52 1.56
CA ASN A 575 -32.32 -6.84 0.17
C ASN A 575 -32.49 -5.59 -0.72
N GLY A 576 -32.24 -4.41 -0.15
CA GLY A 576 -32.09 -3.14 -0.87
C GLY A 576 -33.33 -2.68 -1.62
N SER A 577 -33.10 -2.17 -2.83
CA SER A 577 -34.09 -1.49 -3.68
C SER A 577 -34.11 -2.06 -5.10
N TYR A 578 -35.12 -1.68 -5.90
CA TYR A 578 -35.21 -1.92 -7.34
C TYR A 578 -35.34 -0.60 -8.11
N ASN A 579 -34.97 -0.58 -9.39
CA ASN A 579 -35.14 0.60 -10.25
C ASN A 579 -36.61 0.77 -10.62
N PHE A 580 -37.14 1.96 -10.39
CA PHE A 580 -38.48 2.30 -10.82
C PHE A 580 -38.50 2.46 -12.34
N VAL A 581 -39.37 1.69 -13.01
CA VAL A 581 -39.77 1.91 -14.40
C VAL A 581 -41.25 2.28 -14.38
N PRO A 582 -41.61 3.49 -14.86
CA PRO A 582 -43.00 3.93 -14.87
C PRO A 582 -43.81 3.05 -15.83
N PRO A 583 -45.12 2.86 -15.60
CA PRO A 583 -46.00 2.21 -16.55
C PRO A 583 -45.91 2.90 -17.92
N THR A 584 -45.40 2.19 -18.92
CA THR A 584 -45.20 2.70 -20.27
C THR A 584 -45.89 1.80 -21.28
N ASN A 585 -46.70 2.41 -22.15
CA ASN A 585 -47.34 1.70 -23.25
C ASN A 585 -46.32 1.39 -24.34
N VAL A 586 -46.24 0.13 -24.76
CA VAL A 586 -45.42 -0.36 -25.87
C VAL A 586 -46.34 -0.94 -26.95
N ILE A 587 -46.18 -0.50 -28.19
CA ILE A 587 -46.85 -1.08 -29.36
C ILE A 587 -45.88 -2.06 -29.98
N LEU A 588 -46.05 -3.35 -29.69
CA LEU A 588 -45.22 -4.46 -30.19
C LEU A 588 -45.94 -5.16 -31.34
N ASP A 589 -45.38 -5.07 -32.55
CA ASP A 589 -45.96 -5.67 -33.76
C ASP A 589 -47.46 -5.33 -33.95
N GLY A 590 -47.82 -4.08 -33.65
CA GLY A 590 -49.19 -3.55 -33.73
C GLY A 590 -50.08 -3.82 -32.51
N ASN A 591 -49.62 -4.61 -31.53
CA ASN A 591 -50.38 -4.92 -30.31
C ASN A 591 -49.91 -4.06 -29.14
N LYS A 592 -50.87 -3.57 -28.34
CA LYS A 592 -50.58 -2.75 -27.16
C LYS A 592 -50.25 -3.65 -25.96
N THR A 593 -49.07 -3.45 -25.38
CA THR A 593 -48.60 -4.06 -24.13
C THR A 593 -48.15 -2.95 -23.17
N GLU A 594 -48.19 -3.20 -21.86
CA GLU A 594 -47.66 -2.27 -20.87
C GLU A 594 -46.42 -2.88 -20.20
N ILE A 595 -45.36 -2.09 -20.11
CA ILE A 595 -44.19 -2.40 -19.30
C ILE A 595 -44.17 -1.58 -18.02
N ASN A 596 -43.54 -2.12 -16.99
CA ASN A 596 -43.31 -1.51 -15.69
C ASN A 596 -42.05 -2.10 -15.04
N SER A 597 -41.81 -1.79 -13.77
CA SER A 597 -40.61 -2.20 -13.03
C SER A 597 -40.37 -3.72 -12.98
N SER A 598 -41.42 -4.54 -13.12
CA SER A 598 -41.33 -6.01 -13.02
C SER A 598 -41.13 -6.72 -14.36
N ASN A 599 -41.45 -6.09 -15.48
CA ASN A 599 -41.48 -6.75 -16.79
C ASN A 599 -40.85 -5.94 -17.93
N TYR A 600 -40.21 -4.79 -17.67
CA TYR A 600 -39.62 -3.97 -18.73
C TYR A 600 -38.65 -4.73 -19.65
N SER A 601 -37.89 -5.68 -19.08
CA SER A 601 -36.91 -6.47 -19.82
C SER A 601 -37.51 -7.54 -20.73
N THR A 602 -38.84 -7.71 -20.77
CA THR A 602 -39.49 -8.64 -21.72
C THR A 602 -39.46 -8.09 -23.14
N ILE A 603 -39.23 -6.80 -23.32
CA ILE A 603 -39.07 -6.16 -24.63
C ILE A 603 -37.58 -5.92 -24.87
N LYS A 604 -37.04 -6.53 -25.93
CA LYS A 604 -35.63 -6.36 -26.32
C LYS A 604 -35.33 -4.88 -26.61
N GLY A 605 -34.18 -4.38 -26.15
CA GLY A 605 -33.82 -2.97 -26.22
C GLY A 605 -34.29 -2.13 -25.03
N ILE A 606 -35.09 -2.66 -24.09
CA ILE A 606 -35.52 -1.90 -22.90
C ILE A 606 -34.78 -2.39 -21.66
N HIS A 607 -33.99 -1.51 -21.05
CA HIS A 607 -33.09 -1.84 -19.94
C HIS A 607 -33.21 -0.86 -18.76
N SER A 608 -32.68 -1.28 -17.62
CA SER A 608 -32.33 -0.45 -16.47
C SER A 608 -31.03 -1.00 -15.89
N ILE A 609 -30.20 -0.18 -15.24
CA ILE A 609 -28.93 -0.64 -14.63
C ILE A 609 -29.14 -0.80 -13.13
N LYS A 610 -29.34 -2.03 -12.66
CA LYS A 610 -29.32 -2.34 -11.23
C LYS A 610 -28.29 -3.38 -10.87
N LYS A 611 -28.05 -4.35 -11.74
CA LYS A 611 -27.18 -5.51 -11.52
C LYS A 611 -26.08 -5.55 -12.57
N LEU A 612 -24.98 -6.26 -12.28
CA LEU A 612 -23.91 -6.49 -13.26
C LEU A 612 -24.45 -7.12 -14.56
N SER A 613 -25.33 -8.12 -14.44
CA SER A 613 -25.98 -8.74 -15.61
C SER A 613 -26.82 -7.81 -16.48
N ASP A 614 -27.24 -6.64 -15.97
CA ASP A 614 -27.90 -5.62 -16.79
C ASP A 614 -26.88 -4.90 -17.69
N VAL A 615 -25.71 -4.57 -17.14
CA VAL A 615 -24.60 -3.93 -17.87
C VAL A 615 -24.10 -4.85 -18.99
N GLU A 616 -23.94 -6.15 -18.72
CA GLU A 616 -23.53 -7.14 -19.73
C GLU A 616 -24.51 -7.22 -20.91
N LYS A 617 -25.82 -7.19 -20.64
CA LYS A 617 -26.86 -7.19 -21.68
C LYS A 617 -26.79 -5.91 -22.51
N ILE A 618 -26.65 -4.76 -21.85
CA ILE A 618 -26.53 -3.46 -22.52
C ILE A 618 -25.27 -3.45 -23.40
N LYS A 619 -24.10 -3.84 -22.89
CA LYS A 619 -22.85 -3.94 -23.66
C LYS A 619 -23.03 -4.73 -24.95
N LYS A 620 -23.71 -5.88 -24.87
CA LYS A 620 -23.94 -6.76 -26.01
C LYS A 620 -24.81 -6.10 -27.08
N GLU A 621 -25.86 -5.39 -26.69
CA GLU A 621 -26.74 -4.68 -27.64
C GLU A 621 -26.10 -3.41 -28.20
N LEU A 622 -25.25 -2.72 -27.41
CA LEU A 622 -24.51 -1.53 -27.82
C LEU A 622 -23.55 -1.79 -29.00
N VAL A 623 -23.13 -3.03 -29.25
CA VAL A 623 -22.28 -3.39 -30.41
C VAL A 623 -22.94 -3.01 -31.74
N THR A 624 -24.26 -3.09 -31.82
CA THR A 624 -25.02 -2.83 -33.06
C THR A 624 -25.91 -1.60 -32.98
N ALA A 625 -26.09 -1.03 -31.79
CA ALA A 625 -26.95 0.13 -31.57
C ALA A 625 -26.35 1.40 -32.18
N LYS A 626 -27.22 2.26 -32.71
CA LYS A 626 -26.89 3.59 -33.22
C LYS A 626 -27.51 4.71 -32.38
N ASN A 627 -28.70 4.46 -31.84
CA ASN A 627 -29.45 5.44 -31.06
C ASN A 627 -29.86 4.87 -29.70
N VAL A 628 -29.50 5.57 -28.63
CA VAL A 628 -29.83 5.23 -27.24
C VAL A 628 -30.63 6.37 -26.65
N VAL A 629 -31.79 6.04 -26.08
CA VAL A 629 -32.62 6.98 -25.33
C VAL A 629 -32.54 6.65 -23.84
N ILE A 630 -32.10 7.61 -23.04
CA ILE A 630 -32.05 7.48 -21.58
C ILE A 630 -33.21 8.28 -20.99
N VAL A 631 -34.03 7.64 -20.17
CA VAL A 631 -35.15 8.27 -19.48
C VAL A 631 -34.74 8.56 -18.04
N GLY A 632 -34.48 9.84 -17.74
CA GLY A 632 -34.01 10.35 -16.47
C GLY A 632 -32.65 11.07 -16.60
N GLY A 633 -32.64 12.38 -16.34
CA GLY A 633 -31.48 13.27 -16.27
C GLY A 633 -30.95 13.47 -14.84
N GLY A 634 -31.03 12.42 -14.02
CA GLY A 634 -30.35 12.31 -12.74
C GLY A 634 -28.90 11.83 -12.89
N LEU A 635 -28.19 11.68 -11.76
CA LEU A 635 -26.77 11.28 -11.69
C LEU A 635 -26.44 10.08 -12.59
N LEU A 636 -26.99 8.91 -12.26
CA LEU A 636 -26.75 7.66 -12.99
C LEU A 636 -27.17 7.71 -14.46
N GLY A 637 -28.23 8.46 -14.77
CA GLY A 637 -28.70 8.63 -16.16
C GLY A 637 -27.70 9.42 -17.00
N LEU A 638 -27.13 10.48 -16.43
CA LEU A 638 -26.12 11.31 -17.09
C LEU A 638 -24.75 10.62 -17.14
N GLU A 639 -24.36 9.87 -16.10
CA GLU A 639 -23.15 9.03 -16.11
C GLU A 639 -23.25 7.98 -17.22
N ALA A 640 -24.35 7.21 -17.26
CA ALA A 640 -24.56 6.24 -18.34
C ALA A 640 -24.59 6.90 -19.73
N ALA A 641 -25.16 8.10 -19.85
CA ALA A 641 -25.15 8.85 -21.11
C ALA A 641 -23.74 9.19 -21.56
N HIS A 642 -22.89 9.65 -20.64
CA HIS A 642 -21.49 9.96 -20.89
C HIS A 642 -20.71 8.71 -21.32
N GLU A 643 -20.85 7.59 -20.60
CA GLU A 643 -20.15 6.34 -20.90
C GLU A 643 -20.55 5.72 -22.23
N ILE A 644 -21.84 5.78 -22.59
CA ILE A 644 -22.32 5.31 -23.90
C ILE A 644 -21.82 6.22 -25.02
N GLN A 645 -21.79 7.53 -24.80
CA GLN A 645 -21.35 8.51 -25.81
C GLN A 645 -19.88 8.31 -26.20
N LYS A 646 -19.01 7.83 -25.30
CA LYS A 646 -17.60 7.46 -25.60
C LYS A 646 -17.48 6.44 -26.75
N ARG A 647 -18.54 5.67 -27.06
CA ARG A 647 -18.59 4.72 -28.17
C ARG A 647 -19.07 5.31 -29.50
N ASN A 648 -19.18 6.64 -29.61
CA ASN A 648 -19.72 7.36 -30.79
C ASN A 648 -21.16 6.96 -31.17
N ILE A 649 -21.97 6.62 -30.16
CA ILE A 649 -23.39 6.31 -30.30
C ILE A 649 -24.21 7.58 -30.06
N ASN A 650 -25.31 7.77 -30.80
CA ASN A 650 -26.20 8.90 -30.57
C ASN A 650 -26.98 8.69 -29.27
N VAL A 651 -26.76 9.56 -28.28
CA VAL A 651 -27.44 9.47 -26.98
C VAL A 651 -28.38 10.65 -26.80
N THR A 652 -29.64 10.38 -26.47
CA THR A 652 -30.61 11.39 -26.04
C THR A 652 -31.07 11.10 -24.62
N VAL A 653 -30.91 12.07 -23.71
CA VAL A 653 -31.45 12.01 -22.35
C VAL A 653 -32.76 12.80 -22.31
N ILE A 654 -33.81 12.16 -21.81
CA ILE A 654 -35.11 12.77 -21.56
C ILE A 654 -35.26 12.98 -20.05
N GLU A 655 -35.51 14.21 -19.63
CA GLU A 655 -35.81 14.55 -18.23
C GLU A 655 -37.20 15.16 -18.13
N LEU A 656 -37.97 14.70 -17.15
CA LEU A 656 -39.33 15.17 -16.89
C LEU A 656 -39.30 16.59 -16.31
N ALA A 657 -38.34 16.88 -15.44
CA ALA A 657 -38.10 18.23 -14.96
C ALA A 657 -37.60 19.13 -16.09
N ASP A 658 -37.84 20.43 -15.94
CA ASP A 658 -37.32 21.47 -16.82
C ASP A 658 -35.83 21.76 -16.61
N ARG A 659 -35.16 20.98 -15.74
CA ARG A 659 -33.76 21.17 -15.33
C ARG A 659 -33.08 19.84 -14.99
N LEU A 660 -31.75 19.80 -15.09
CA LEU A 660 -30.93 18.63 -14.75
C LEU A 660 -30.61 18.56 -13.25
N LEU A 661 -30.37 17.34 -12.74
CA LEU A 661 -29.98 17.10 -11.35
C LEU A 661 -30.85 17.87 -10.31
N PRO A 662 -32.19 17.83 -10.42
CA PRO A 662 -33.08 18.73 -9.66
C PRO A 662 -33.05 18.52 -8.13
N ARG A 663 -32.42 17.43 -7.66
CA ARG A 663 -32.20 17.12 -6.24
C ARG A 663 -30.83 17.58 -5.72
N GLN A 664 -29.85 17.77 -6.59
CA GLN A 664 -28.47 18.07 -6.23
C GLN A 664 -28.12 19.54 -6.48
N LEU A 665 -28.78 20.18 -7.45
CA LEU A 665 -28.50 21.55 -7.87
C LEU A 665 -29.72 22.46 -7.62
N ASP A 666 -29.43 23.73 -7.29
CA ASP A 666 -30.40 24.80 -7.36
C ASP A 666 -30.65 25.22 -8.81
N THR A 667 -31.64 26.09 -9.04
CA THR A 667 -32.02 26.54 -10.39
C THR A 667 -30.84 27.15 -11.16
N GLU A 668 -30.04 28.00 -10.51
CA GLU A 668 -28.88 28.64 -11.14
C GLU A 668 -27.75 27.64 -11.42
N GLY A 669 -27.42 26.78 -10.46
CA GLY A 669 -26.39 25.74 -10.63
C GLY A 669 -26.76 24.74 -11.72
N SER A 670 -28.04 24.36 -11.81
CA SER A 670 -28.55 23.48 -12.87
C SER A 670 -28.46 24.14 -14.25
N ALA A 671 -28.79 25.42 -14.38
CA ALA A 671 -28.63 26.16 -15.63
C ALA A 671 -27.15 26.27 -16.04
N PHE A 672 -26.26 26.51 -15.08
CA PHE A 672 -24.81 26.53 -15.31
C PHE A 672 -24.29 25.17 -15.79
N PHE A 673 -24.66 24.10 -15.09
CA PHE A 673 -24.31 22.73 -15.47
C PHE A 673 -24.87 22.35 -16.84
N ASN A 674 -26.11 22.75 -17.16
CA ASN A 674 -26.73 22.51 -18.45
C ASN A 674 -25.92 23.14 -19.61
N ASN A 675 -25.32 24.33 -19.42
CA ASN A 675 -24.45 24.93 -20.44
C ASN A 675 -23.20 24.09 -20.70
N ILE A 676 -22.60 23.52 -19.65
CA ILE A 676 -21.44 22.62 -19.77
C ILE A 676 -21.87 21.32 -20.45
N ALA A 677 -22.97 20.71 -20.01
CA ALA A 677 -23.46 19.45 -20.55
C ALA A 677 -23.88 19.54 -22.03
N ASN A 678 -24.46 20.67 -22.46
CA ASN A 678 -24.80 20.91 -23.86
C ASN A 678 -23.57 21.10 -24.78
N ALA A 679 -22.37 21.30 -24.22
CA ALA A 679 -21.13 21.29 -24.99
C ALA A 679 -20.66 19.85 -25.33
N THR A 680 -21.31 18.83 -24.76
CA THR A 680 -21.06 17.43 -25.09
C THR A 680 -21.95 16.97 -26.26
N PRO A 681 -21.61 15.86 -26.94
CA PRO A 681 -22.48 15.31 -28.00
C PRO A 681 -23.78 14.65 -27.51
N VAL A 682 -24.07 14.66 -26.21
CA VAL A 682 -25.31 14.10 -25.65
C VAL A 682 -26.45 15.10 -25.86
N ASN A 683 -27.54 14.66 -26.48
CA ASN A 683 -28.73 15.48 -26.68
C ASN A 683 -29.61 15.48 -25.42
N LEU A 684 -29.96 16.67 -24.91
CA LEU A 684 -30.71 16.83 -23.66
C LEU A 684 -32.11 17.38 -23.96
N LEU A 685 -33.14 16.64 -23.57
CA LEU A 685 -34.55 17.01 -23.72
C LEU A 685 -35.21 17.15 -22.35
N LEU A 686 -35.27 18.39 -21.86
CA LEU A 686 -35.86 18.75 -20.57
C LEU A 686 -37.37 19.04 -20.71
N GLY A 687 -38.14 18.84 -19.64
CA GLY A 687 -39.59 19.05 -19.62
C GLY A 687 -40.36 18.05 -20.49
N GLU A 688 -39.76 16.92 -20.82
CA GLU A 688 -40.28 15.94 -21.77
C GLU A 688 -40.52 14.59 -21.09
N SER A 689 -41.45 13.81 -21.62
CA SER A 689 -41.74 12.46 -21.09
C SER A 689 -42.19 11.51 -22.19
N VAL A 690 -41.90 10.23 -21.98
CA VAL A 690 -42.29 9.15 -22.90
C VAL A 690 -43.81 8.99 -22.87
N LYS A 691 -44.45 9.10 -24.04
CA LYS A 691 -45.87 8.82 -24.26
C LYS A 691 -46.11 7.35 -24.55
N ASN A 692 -45.34 6.79 -25.47
CA ASN A 692 -45.34 5.36 -25.81
C ASN A 692 -44.06 4.98 -26.55
N VAL A 693 -43.80 3.68 -26.63
CA VAL A 693 -42.68 3.08 -27.35
C VAL A 693 -43.22 2.22 -28.49
N LEU A 694 -42.58 2.26 -29.66
CA LEU A 694 -42.82 1.32 -30.75
C LEU A 694 -41.71 0.27 -30.75
N ALA A 695 -42.10 -0.99 -30.90
CA ALA A 695 -41.19 -2.12 -30.96
C ALA A 695 -41.67 -3.15 -31.99
N THR A 696 -40.72 -3.94 -32.46
CA THR A 696 -40.98 -5.13 -33.29
C THR A 696 -40.46 -6.37 -32.57
N SER A 697 -40.69 -7.54 -33.14
CA SER A 697 -40.02 -8.79 -32.71
C SER A 697 -38.49 -8.67 -32.59
N ASN A 698 -37.86 -7.70 -33.25
CA ASN A 698 -36.41 -7.46 -33.22
C ASN A 698 -35.93 -6.50 -32.12
N GLY A 699 -36.87 -5.83 -31.42
CA GLY A 699 -36.61 -4.87 -30.35
C GLY A 699 -37.30 -3.53 -30.55
N VAL A 700 -37.00 -2.59 -29.67
CA VAL A 700 -37.44 -1.18 -29.77
C VAL A 700 -36.98 -0.57 -31.10
N THR A 701 -37.81 0.30 -31.66
CA THR A 701 -37.44 1.11 -32.84
C THR A 701 -37.59 2.60 -32.58
N THR A 702 -38.54 3.00 -31.73
CA THR A 702 -38.98 4.40 -31.67
C THR A 702 -39.55 4.76 -30.30
N VAL A 703 -39.23 5.96 -29.82
CA VAL A 703 -39.83 6.58 -28.62
C VAL A 703 -40.65 7.79 -29.03
N ASN A 704 -41.94 7.78 -28.71
CA ASN A 704 -42.83 8.92 -28.92
C ASN A 704 -42.96 9.72 -27.62
N LEU A 705 -42.76 11.03 -27.69
CA LEU A 705 -42.84 11.93 -26.54
C LEU A 705 -44.21 12.57 -26.41
N ASN A 706 -44.51 13.10 -25.21
CA ASN A 706 -45.77 13.79 -24.95
C ASN A 706 -45.90 15.11 -25.72
N SER A 707 -44.80 15.77 -26.08
CA SER A 707 -44.80 16.94 -26.97
C SER A 707 -45.19 16.62 -28.43
N GLY A 708 -45.24 15.34 -28.80
CA GLY A 708 -45.47 14.88 -30.17
C GLY A 708 -44.18 14.68 -30.99
N LYS A 709 -43.00 14.95 -30.42
CA LYS A 709 -41.71 14.56 -31.01
C LYS A 709 -41.55 13.05 -31.02
N THR A 710 -40.79 12.57 -31.99
CA THR A 710 -40.46 11.16 -32.16
C THR A 710 -38.94 11.00 -32.25
N LEU A 711 -38.40 10.00 -31.56
CA LEU A 711 -36.98 9.68 -31.52
C LEU A 711 -36.76 8.25 -32.00
N ASP A 712 -35.79 8.03 -32.88
CA ASP A 712 -35.31 6.68 -33.20
C ASP A 712 -34.53 6.13 -32.00
N ALA A 713 -34.77 4.88 -31.65
CA ALA A 713 -34.13 4.23 -30.51
C ALA A 713 -33.93 2.75 -30.78
N ASP A 714 -32.70 2.28 -30.62
CA ASP A 714 -32.36 0.86 -30.60
C ASP A 714 -32.37 0.34 -29.15
N ILE A 715 -32.04 1.23 -28.19
CA ILE A 715 -32.01 0.97 -26.75
C ILE A 715 -32.71 2.09 -26.00
N ILE A 716 -33.50 1.72 -25.00
CA ILE A 716 -34.06 2.60 -23.97
C ILE A 716 -33.48 2.19 -22.62
N LEU A 717 -32.88 3.13 -21.91
CA LEU A 717 -32.39 2.93 -20.54
C LEU A 717 -33.19 3.79 -19.55
N TYR A 718 -33.92 3.14 -18.64
CA TYR A 718 -34.63 3.84 -17.57
C TYR A 718 -33.73 4.10 -16.36
N SER A 719 -33.65 5.37 -15.94
CA SER A 719 -32.88 5.86 -14.78
C SER A 719 -33.69 6.92 -14.00
N VAL A 720 -34.92 6.58 -13.59
CA VAL A 720 -35.86 7.51 -12.94
C VAL A 720 -35.97 7.33 -11.41
N GLY A 721 -34.95 6.71 -10.81
CA GLY A 721 -34.84 6.48 -9.37
C GLY A 721 -35.26 5.08 -8.92
N VAL A 722 -35.21 4.85 -7.60
CA VAL A 722 -35.38 3.52 -6.99
C VAL A 722 -36.57 3.45 -6.03
N ARG A 723 -36.97 2.23 -5.67
CA ARG A 723 -37.98 1.90 -4.64
C ARG A 723 -37.49 0.73 -3.78
N SER A 724 -37.76 0.74 -2.48
CA SER A 724 -37.34 -0.33 -1.56
C SER A 724 -38.06 -1.66 -1.83
N ASN A 725 -37.35 -2.78 -1.62
CA ASN A 725 -37.88 -4.14 -1.76
C ASN A 725 -38.68 -4.57 -0.52
N LEU A 726 -39.91 -4.08 -0.39
CA LEU A 726 -40.71 -4.22 0.85
C LEU A 726 -41.58 -5.47 0.95
N ASP A 727 -41.82 -6.18 -0.15
CA ASP A 727 -42.82 -7.25 -0.18
C ASP A 727 -42.53 -8.38 0.82
N LEU A 728 -41.25 -8.73 0.96
CA LEU A 728 -40.80 -9.75 1.90
C LEU A 728 -41.06 -9.32 3.35
N ALA A 729 -40.70 -8.09 3.71
CA ALA A 729 -40.90 -7.54 5.05
C ALA A 729 -42.39 -7.40 5.39
N LYS A 730 -43.19 -6.90 4.45
CA LYS A 730 -44.66 -6.77 4.60
C LYS A 730 -45.32 -8.13 4.86
N THR A 731 -44.95 -9.14 4.08
CA THR A 731 -45.48 -10.50 4.23
C THR A 731 -45.06 -11.13 5.56
N ALA A 732 -43.87 -10.77 6.06
CA ALA A 732 -43.36 -11.15 7.37
C ALA A 732 -44.03 -10.39 8.54
N GLY A 733 -44.92 -9.44 8.29
CA GLY A 733 -45.57 -8.62 9.31
C GLY A 733 -44.68 -7.50 9.89
N VAL A 734 -43.56 -7.19 9.24
CA VAL A 734 -42.69 -6.07 9.61
C VAL A 734 -43.33 -4.76 9.17
N GLU A 735 -43.25 -3.74 10.01
CA GLU A 735 -43.78 -2.39 9.73
C GLU A 735 -43.01 -1.72 8.59
N CYS A 736 -43.74 -1.23 7.59
CA CYS A 736 -43.18 -0.62 6.39
C CYS A 736 -43.94 0.65 6.02
N ASN A 737 -43.21 1.67 5.59
CA ASN A 737 -43.72 2.88 4.96
C ASN A 737 -43.08 3.06 3.56
N ARG A 738 -42.15 4.01 3.40
CA ARG A 738 -41.31 4.15 2.21
C ARG A 738 -40.17 3.13 2.23
N GLY A 739 -39.67 2.81 3.42
CA GLY A 739 -38.76 1.71 3.74
C GLY A 739 -39.35 0.80 4.84
N VAL A 740 -38.60 -0.23 5.25
CA VAL A 740 -38.81 -0.97 6.49
C VAL A 740 -38.52 -0.03 7.66
N VAL A 741 -39.48 0.17 8.54
CA VAL A 741 -39.34 1.10 9.67
C VAL A 741 -38.42 0.49 10.71
N VAL A 742 -37.34 1.20 11.04
CA VAL A 742 -36.36 0.79 12.05
C VAL A 742 -36.09 1.90 13.07
N ASN A 743 -35.64 1.50 14.26
CA ASN A 743 -35.12 2.42 15.26
C ASN A 743 -33.63 2.74 15.02
N SER A 744 -33.01 3.57 15.86
CA SER A 744 -31.58 3.94 15.72
C SER A 744 -30.61 2.76 15.81
N ASN A 745 -31.03 1.63 16.35
CA ASN A 745 -30.26 0.40 16.47
C ASN A 745 -30.49 -0.54 15.26
N MET A 746 -31.21 -0.07 14.23
CA MET A 746 -31.62 -0.85 13.04
C MET A 746 -32.56 -2.03 13.35
N GLU A 747 -33.18 -2.03 14.52
CA GLU A 747 -34.17 -3.03 14.91
C GLU A 747 -35.53 -2.71 14.27
N THR A 748 -36.24 -3.75 13.84
CA THR A 748 -37.63 -3.63 13.39
C THR A 748 -38.60 -3.76 14.56
N ASN A 749 -39.90 -3.66 14.29
CA ASN A 749 -40.95 -3.94 15.28
C ASN A 749 -41.02 -5.42 15.71
N ILE A 750 -40.31 -6.33 15.03
CA ILE A 750 -40.28 -7.75 15.36
C ILE A 750 -38.93 -8.09 16.03
N PRO A 751 -38.94 -8.71 17.22
CA PRO A 751 -37.71 -9.14 17.89
C PRO A 751 -36.85 -10.02 16.99
N ASP A 752 -35.53 -9.84 17.10
CA ASP A 752 -34.51 -10.57 16.35
C ASP A 752 -34.51 -10.36 14.82
N ILE A 753 -35.33 -9.43 14.32
CA ILE A 753 -35.33 -9.00 12.92
C ILE A 753 -34.85 -7.55 12.82
N TYR A 754 -33.82 -7.34 12.01
CA TYR A 754 -33.19 -6.06 11.73
C TYR A 754 -33.36 -5.71 10.24
N ALA A 755 -33.25 -4.44 9.90
CA ALA A 755 -33.20 -4.02 8.49
C ALA A 755 -32.22 -2.87 8.28
N CYS A 756 -31.50 -2.87 7.16
CA CYS A 756 -30.44 -1.89 6.89
C CYS A 756 -30.26 -1.57 5.41
N GLY A 757 -29.72 -0.39 5.13
CA GLY A 757 -29.42 0.11 3.79
C GLY A 757 -30.66 0.54 3.02
N ASP A 758 -30.66 0.37 1.70
CA ASP A 758 -31.70 0.86 0.78
C ASP A 758 -33.12 0.32 1.03
N VAL A 759 -33.27 -0.70 1.87
CA VAL A 759 -34.60 -1.19 2.26
C VAL A 759 -35.15 -0.46 3.49
N ALA A 760 -34.31 0.18 4.30
CA ALA A 760 -34.67 0.71 5.61
C ALA A 760 -35.09 2.19 5.58
N GLU A 761 -35.92 2.57 6.55
CA GLU A 761 -36.36 3.93 6.85
C GLU A 761 -36.20 4.20 8.35
N LEU A 762 -35.47 5.25 8.70
CA LEU A 762 -35.19 5.66 10.07
C LEU A 762 -35.85 7.01 10.35
N GLU A 763 -36.73 7.08 11.34
CA GLU A 763 -37.40 8.33 11.76
C GLU A 763 -38.09 9.09 10.59
N GLY A 764 -38.71 8.36 9.65
CA GLY A 764 -39.35 8.96 8.47
C GLY A 764 -38.37 9.35 7.35
N VAL A 765 -37.07 9.13 7.55
CA VAL A 765 -36.02 9.45 6.58
C VAL A 765 -35.60 8.19 5.83
N TYR A 766 -35.73 8.27 4.51
CA TYR A 766 -35.17 7.30 3.58
C TYR A 766 -33.85 7.86 3.03
N TYR A 767 -32.72 7.22 3.35
CA TYR A 767 -31.38 7.68 2.92
C TYR A 767 -31.05 7.26 1.49
N GLY A 768 -31.14 5.95 1.19
CA GLY A 768 -30.97 5.41 -0.16
C GLY A 768 -29.65 5.78 -0.86
N ASN A 769 -28.54 5.77 -0.12
CA ASN A 769 -27.21 6.06 -0.64
C ASN A 769 -26.15 5.11 -0.05
N TRP A 770 -25.00 5.04 -0.70
CA TRP A 770 -23.91 4.14 -0.33
C TRP A 770 -23.40 4.32 1.12
N PRO A 771 -23.07 5.55 1.60
CA PRO A 771 -22.63 5.73 2.99
C PRO A 771 -23.64 5.22 4.02
N ALA A 772 -24.94 5.49 3.81
CA ALA A 772 -25.97 4.99 4.70
C ALA A 772 -26.04 3.46 4.67
N ALA A 773 -25.89 2.83 3.51
CA ALA A 773 -25.87 1.37 3.40
C ALA A 773 -24.77 0.73 4.24
N ILE A 774 -23.55 1.27 4.19
CA ILE A 774 -22.42 0.81 5.02
C ILE A 774 -22.75 0.93 6.50
N GLU A 775 -23.07 2.15 6.94
CA GLU A 775 -23.20 2.46 8.37
C GLU A 775 -24.42 1.76 8.99
N MET A 776 -25.55 1.71 8.27
CA MET A 776 -26.70 0.92 8.71
C MET A 776 -26.38 -0.57 8.78
N GLY A 777 -25.59 -1.10 7.84
CA GLY A 777 -25.15 -2.49 7.86
C GLY A 777 -24.32 -2.81 9.11
N LYS A 778 -23.33 -1.96 9.42
CA LYS A 778 -22.51 -2.08 10.64
C LYS A 778 -23.36 -2.07 11.91
N VAL A 779 -24.29 -1.12 12.03
CA VAL A 779 -25.18 -0.97 13.18
C VAL A 779 -26.11 -2.18 13.34
N ALA A 780 -26.72 -2.64 12.24
CA ALA A 780 -27.60 -3.81 12.27
C ALA A 780 -26.86 -5.08 12.68
N GLY A 781 -25.68 -5.34 12.09
CA GLY A 781 -24.87 -6.50 12.45
C GLY A 781 -24.39 -6.46 13.90
N ALA A 782 -23.96 -5.29 14.37
CA ALA A 782 -23.51 -5.09 15.74
C ALA A 782 -24.60 -5.41 16.78
N ASN A 783 -25.78 -4.81 16.60
CA ASN A 783 -26.90 -5.00 17.54
C ASN A 783 -27.51 -6.40 17.43
N ALA A 784 -27.51 -7.01 16.23
CA ALA A 784 -27.85 -8.43 16.07
C ALA A 784 -26.95 -9.34 16.92
N SER A 785 -25.70 -8.94 17.15
CA SER A 785 -24.71 -9.60 18.00
C SER A 785 -24.58 -8.98 19.41
N TYR A 786 -25.67 -8.42 19.94
CA TYR A 786 -25.80 -7.95 21.33
C TYR A 786 -24.94 -6.75 21.72
N ASP A 787 -24.41 -6.01 20.74
CA ASP A 787 -23.88 -4.67 21.01
C ASP A 787 -25.02 -3.66 21.24
N ASP A 788 -24.68 -2.43 21.62
CA ASP A 788 -25.62 -1.30 21.71
C ASP A 788 -25.00 -0.07 21.04
N ILE A 789 -25.01 -0.09 19.71
CA ILE A 789 -24.55 1.03 18.89
C ILE A 789 -25.71 1.64 18.12
N LYS A 790 -25.66 2.96 17.93
CA LYS A 790 -26.70 3.72 17.25
C LYS A 790 -26.18 4.27 15.94
N PHE A 791 -27.05 4.28 14.94
CA PHE A 791 -26.79 4.97 13.68
C PHE A 791 -26.68 6.48 13.92
N GLU A 792 -25.50 7.02 13.64
CA GLU A 792 -25.27 8.45 13.69
C GLU A 792 -25.65 9.11 12.36
N LYS A 793 -26.43 10.19 12.43
CA LYS A 793 -26.78 10.97 11.26
C LYS A 793 -25.50 11.61 10.70
N PHE A 794 -25.26 11.43 9.41
CA PHE A 794 -24.17 12.08 8.70
C PHE A 794 -24.69 13.08 7.67
N VAL A 795 -23.80 13.94 7.18
CA VAL A 795 -24.13 14.88 6.10
C VAL A 795 -24.09 14.13 4.79
N SER A 796 -25.27 13.93 4.18
CA SER A 796 -25.36 13.33 2.86
C SER A 796 -24.69 14.23 1.83
N SER A 797 -23.76 13.67 1.07
CA SER A 797 -23.09 14.32 -0.04
C SER A 797 -22.96 13.40 -1.24
N VAL A 798 -22.79 13.98 -2.42
CA VAL A 798 -22.56 13.24 -3.67
C VAL A 798 -21.53 13.95 -4.53
N ILE A 799 -20.72 13.16 -5.22
CA ILE A 799 -19.83 13.59 -6.31
C ILE A 799 -20.35 12.96 -7.60
N PHE A 800 -20.34 13.74 -8.67
CA PHE A 800 -20.69 13.33 -10.03
C PHE A 800 -19.54 13.72 -10.95
N ASN A 801 -19.04 12.78 -11.74
CA ASN A 801 -17.90 12.95 -12.63
C ASN A 801 -18.27 12.53 -14.06
N ALA A 802 -19.03 13.38 -14.74
CA ALA A 802 -19.42 13.14 -16.12
C ALA A 802 -19.73 14.45 -16.84
N MET A 803 -19.96 14.38 -18.15
CA MET A 803 -20.25 15.56 -18.99
C MET A 803 -19.13 16.60 -18.98
N ASN A 804 -17.86 16.15 -18.93
CA ASN A 804 -16.65 16.98 -18.92
C ASN A 804 -16.56 17.96 -17.72
N THR A 805 -17.19 17.62 -16.60
CA THR A 805 -17.06 18.40 -15.36
C THR A 805 -17.28 17.51 -14.14
N THR A 806 -17.03 18.08 -12.97
CA THR A 806 -17.28 17.47 -11.67
C THR A 806 -18.31 18.31 -10.93
N VAL A 807 -19.31 17.66 -10.34
CA VAL A 807 -20.32 18.30 -9.50
C VAL A 807 -20.25 17.69 -8.10
N PHE A 808 -20.21 18.53 -7.08
CA PHE A 808 -20.36 18.14 -5.69
C PHE A 808 -21.59 18.83 -5.10
N SER A 809 -22.38 18.08 -4.34
CA SER A 809 -23.54 18.59 -3.61
C SER A 809 -23.63 17.95 -2.23
N ALA A 810 -23.87 18.76 -1.21
CA ALA A 810 -24.03 18.31 0.17
C ALA A 810 -25.19 19.01 0.88
N GLY A 811 -25.89 18.25 1.73
CA GLY A 811 -27.10 18.68 2.44
C GLY A 811 -28.38 18.08 1.84
N VAL A 812 -29.37 17.78 2.68
CA VAL A 812 -30.68 17.28 2.26
C VAL A 812 -31.72 18.39 2.49
N ILE A 813 -31.64 19.42 1.66
CA ILE A 813 -32.50 20.61 1.73
C ILE A 813 -33.12 20.90 0.37
N ASN A 814 -34.19 21.68 0.36
CA ASN A 814 -34.65 22.29 -0.87
C ASN A 814 -33.74 23.49 -1.19
N PHE A 815 -32.78 23.33 -2.10
CA PHE A 815 -31.82 24.38 -2.44
C PHE A 815 -32.48 25.66 -3.01
N ASP A 816 -33.70 25.54 -3.54
CA ASP A 816 -34.46 26.69 -4.04
C ASP A 816 -35.33 27.37 -2.97
N ASP A 817 -35.29 26.92 -1.71
CA ASP A 817 -36.08 27.52 -0.63
C ASP A 817 -35.78 29.03 -0.49
N GLU A 818 -36.88 29.80 -0.46
CA GLU A 818 -37.03 31.23 -0.19
C GLU A 818 -36.21 31.71 1.02
N LEU A 819 -36.28 30.89 2.07
CA LEU A 819 -35.88 31.21 3.44
C LEU A 819 -34.39 30.98 3.69
N LEU A 820 -33.70 30.32 2.77
CA LEU A 820 -32.27 30.06 2.87
C LEU A 820 -31.48 31.30 2.45
N GLU A 821 -30.53 31.70 3.29
CA GLU A 821 -29.53 32.67 2.89
C GLU A 821 -28.50 32.00 1.98
N LYS A 822 -28.25 32.60 0.82
CA LYS A 822 -27.43 32.02 -0.26
C LYS A 822 -26.20 32.89 -0.50
N VAL A 823 -25.01 32.29 -0.49
CA VAL A 823 -23.75 32.98 -0.79
C VAL A 823 -22.99 32.14 -1.80
N GLY A 824 -22.53 32.74 -2.89
CA GLY A 824 -21.82 32.01 -3.92
C GLY A 824 -21.14 32.92 -4.93
N TYR A 825 -20.35 32.31 -5.81
CA TYR A 825 -19.74 32.98 -6.95
C TYR A 825 -19.79 32.08 -8.19
N VAL A 826 -19.74 32.71 -9.36
CA VAL A 826 -19.71 32.06 -10.67
C VAL A 826 -18.50 32.57 -11.44
N ASP A 827 -17.67 31.64 -11.93
CA ASP A 827 -16.55 31.92 -12.82
C ASP A 827 -16.78 31.22 -14.16
N ASN A 828 -17.38 31.98 -15.10
CA ASN A 828 -17.65 31.49 -16.45
C ASN A 828 -16.39 31.20 -17.27
N LYS A 829 -15.23 31.81 -16.94
CA LYS A 829 -13.99 31.61 -17.70
C LYS A 829 -13.40 30.23 -17.43
N ASN A 830 -13.50 29.79 -16.18
CA ASN A 830 -12.94 28.51 -15.73
C ASN A 830 -14.01 27.43 -15.51
N ASN A 831 -15.26 27.65 -15.94
CA ASN A 831 -16.41 26.76 -15.72
C ASN A 831 -16.59 26.35 -14.24
N LYS A 832 -16.44 27.31 -13.30
CA LYS A 832 -16.63 27.07 -11.86
C LYS A 832 -17.90 27.72 -11.33
N TYR A 833 -18.63 26.98 -10.50
CA TYR A 833 -19.79 27.49 -9.76
C TYR A 833 -19.71 26.99 -8.33
N SER A 834 -19.85 27.90 -7.37
CA SER A 834 -19.83 27.55 -5.94
C SER A 834 -20.92 28.30 -5.22
N LYS A 835 -21.77 27.59 -4.45
CA LYS A 835 -22.84 28.19 -3.65
C LYS A 835 -23.02 27.47 -2.33
N LEU A 836 -23.17 28.23 -1.26
CA LEU A 836 -23.41 27.79 0.11
C LEU A 836 -24.78 28.28 0.59
N PHE A 837 -25.43 27.46 1.41
CA PHE A 837 -26.79 27.66 1.89
C PHE A 837 -26.81 27.68 3.41
N PHE A 838 -27.41 28.71 3.98
CA PHE A 838 -27.49 28.92 5.42
C PHE A 838 -28.94 29.03 5.89
N GLN A 839 -29.22 28.45 7.05
CA GLN A 839 -30.48 28.58 7.77
C GLN A 839 -30.17 28.96 9.23
N ASP A 840 -30.78 30.03 9.72
CA ASP A 840 -30.53 30.55 11.08
C ASP A 840 -29.02 30.75 11.38
N ASP A 841 -28.31 31.39 10.44
CA ASP A 841 -26.84 31.60 10.42
C ASP A 841 -25.99 30.32 10.31
N LYS A 842 -26.57 29.12 10.25
CA LYS A 842 -25.81 27.86 10.18
C LYS A 842 -25.72 27.32 8.75
N LEU A 843 -24.55 26.82 8.37
CA LEU A 843 -24.37 26.15 7.08
C LEU A 843 -25.19 24.86 7.04
N VAL A 844 -26.09 24.74 6.06
CA VAL A 844 -26.99 23.58 5.88
C VAL A 844 -26.85 22.89 4.53
N GLY A 845 -26.14 23.51 3.57
CA GLY A 845 -25.86 22.89 2.28
C GLY A 845 -24.78 23.60 1.48
N GLY A 846 -24.28 22.93 0.44
CA GLY A 846 -23.32 23.51 -0.50
C GLY A 846 -23.27 22.77 -1.83
N ILE A 847 -23.02 23.52 -2.89
CA ILE A 847 -22.91 23.06 -4.29
C ILE A 847 -21.58 23.58 -4.85
N LEU A 848 -20.82 22.70 -5.50
CA LEU A 848 -19.61 23.04 -6.25
C LEU A 848 -19.67 22.39 -7.64
N ILE A 849 -19.29 23.11 -8.69
CA ILE A 849 -19.15 22.62 -10.07
C ILE A 849 -17.78 23.02 -10.58
N GLY A 850 -17.06 22.09 -11.21
CA GLY A 850 -15.71 22.26 -11.73
C GLY A 850 -14.63 22.03 -10.67
N ASP A 851 -14.55 22.90 -9.66
CA ASP A 851 -13.56 22.79 -8.58
C ASP A 851 -14.24 22.39 -7.26
N ILE A 852 -13.94 21.19 -6.78
CA ILE A 852 -14.58 20.62 -5.59
C ILE A 852 -13.65 20.56 -4.35
N SER A 853 -12.52 21.28 -4.39
CA SER A 853 -11.51 21.27 -3.31
C SER A 853 -12.06 21.70 -1.94
N SER A 854 -13.15 22.48 -1.91
CA SER A 854 -13.81 22.91 -0.67
C SER A 854 -14.83 21.90 -0.10
N SER A 855 -15.06 20.76 -0.75
CA SER A 855 -16.08 19.76 -0.37
C SER A 855 -15.98 19.28 1.08
N VAL A 856 -14.78 18.93 1.57
CA VAL A 856 -14.54 18.49 2.95
C VAL A 856 -14.90 19.58 3.96
N LYS A 857 -14.52 20.83 3.65
CA LYS A 857 -14.83 21.99 4.51
C LYS A 857 -16.34 22.22 4.59
N ILE A 858 -17.07 22.03 3.48
CA ILE A 858 -18.54 22.12 3.44
C ILE A 858 -19.16 21.03 4.32
N ILE A 859 -18.78 19.76 4.14
CA ILE A 859 -19.30 18.64 4.93
C ILE A 859 -19.07 18.87 6.41
N THR A 860 -17.82 19.20 6.78
CA THR A 860 -17.43 19.47 8.17
C THR A 860 -18.15 20.70 8.73
N GLY A 861 -18.35 21.72 7.89
CA GLY A 861 -19.07 22.95 8.25
C GLY A 861 -20.54 22.68 8.57
N ILE A 862 -21.21 21.86 7.76
CA ILE A 862 -22.60 21.43 7.99
C ILE A 862 -22.68 20.55 9.25
N GLN A 863 -21.80 19.55 9.39
CA GLN A 863 -21.75 18.68 10.58
C GLN A 863 -21.60 19.48 11.88
N LYS A 864 -20.76 20.51 11.87
CA LYS A 864 -20.51 21.37 13.04
C LYS A 864 -21.50 22.53 13.19
N GLY A 865 -22.45 22.69 12.28
CA GLY A 865 -23.39 23.82 12.26
C GLY A 865 -22.69 25.18 12.28
N GLN A 866 -21.64 25.35 11.48
CA GLN A 866 -20.80 26.56 11.50
C GLN A 866 -21.57 27.80 11.05
N SER A 867 -21.30 28.93 11.73
CA SER A 867 -21.84 30.25 11.40
C SER A 867 -21.36 30.73 10.02
N LYS A 868 -22.12 31.58 9.34
CA LYS A 868 -21.72 32.19 8.05
C LYS A 868 -20.37 32.90 8.12
N ALA A 869 -20.14 33.72 9.13
CA ALA A 869 -18.88 34.48 9.27
C ALA A 869 -17.65 33.55 9.31
N LYS A 870 -17.74 32.46 10.09
CA LYS A 870 -16.68 31.45 10.23
C LYS A 870 -16.42 30.73 8.91
N VAL A 871 -17.49 30.31 8.22
CA VAL A 871 -17.41 29.61 6.93
C VAL A 871 -16.72 30.47 5.87
N LEU A 872 -17.08 31.76 5.76
CA LEU A 872 -16.49 32.66 4.78
C LEU A 872 -15.03 33.01 5.11
N SER A 873 -14.68 33.17 6.39
CA SER A 873 -13.28 33.41 6.80
C SER A 873 -12.36 32.20 6.58
N GLY A 874 -12.92 30.98 6.47
CA GLY A 874 -12.17 29.73 6.28
C GLY A 874 -11.81 29.42 4.83
N GLY A 875 -12.14 30.30 3.88
CA GLY A 875 -11.87 30.12 2.45
C GLY A 875 -12.58 28.89 1.88
N ILE A 876 -13.88 28.75 2.15
CA ILE A 876 -14.74 27.76 1.49
C ILE A 876 -15.19 28.26 0.11
N LEU A 877 -15.42 29.57 -0.01
CA LEU A 877 -15.70 30.29 -1.25
C LEU A 877 -14.53 31.21 -1.61
#